data_AF-A0A1E2WKN0-F1
#
_entry.id   AF-A0A1E2WKN0-F1
#
_cell.length_a   1.000
_cell.length_b   1.000
_cell.length_c   1.000
_cell.angle_alpha   90.00
_cell.angle_beta   90.00
_cell.angle_gamma   90.00
#
_symmetry.space_group_name_H-M   'P 1'
#
loop_
_entity.id
_entity.type
_entity.pdbx_description
1 polymer ?
#
loop_
_entity_poly.entity_id
_entity_poly.type
_entity_poly.pdbx_seq_one_letter_code
_entity_poly.pdbx_strand_id
1 'polypeptide(L)'
;MSGSGGGGGYEYQAQATAYIAAHILTQRPLRWIEHSTMDVPIAVAAETDGPGDDINITLTDGTFIELQAKHGLKRDKKFWEAIIKLTRGLADDPLLYGILLTDSTASSIIRDDLSRDIERLGQGRTDSLKEITDEFISKLNQEYIPYNSEIFKRLRIVIADFDNSQRDAKTAQTLLSQIIENQLQEENIWNVLVAEGINLITKKGRRDAKNLSHLLSRGNIQLRSTGANPTALFVRYITRLDESMLLSKARCIASWQGAGIKEDEAIALADDMSIGLPPNELKLLPGKLIIITGEMGIGKSLIGERLFQITIQEAKENINAPFPIFFEAEQIKDNLLKKVIQEDASDLYNPANEPSLVIIDNVDDIGITNAVKLLKEARILIKVWKNTTIVLISRPIMEFVNAPESITVNLLSKQEAEALIKRLSGRQYFSYQGLSESVQDAILRPLFAVILSSYLRESAISIPQSKEQLLSNLVERSLRPLREHVLKASKFLEQLAAACIDRGSTIVPSNEITSWTERQQLIDSRLIVENADSLRFPLPILTQWFAAQSLASDISLIEKIAKDRQRLELWQYPLVIAVATFSPSQVSKLLTPIVTNQPALAANIVSEALAFHGRSREISSLSSLELGQQVRDAMQAWVSGFKAFSSPIPFLQENGKLPTLGVRLSQRVLGTTSPSEAPFSTAWVEVAWHSGNENLPDVVELPLSTEDSDYLFSLGWKTLQGFLPYSHISWAWKWTLEQVISSLLNERSLPVEAGCLSLEAAWFSALYITNRHPKNYPNYSYPIPLSQLETVLVKIGDSHFPPVFQHCLTQLKIEMEAARRRKQTDLSLPTSFIVFRHNNFISNEILRKYVEDVYLGAFEGYQQLVNNLHPKFLPKLPLASILPARLVGVIVPPSSSSNSVTWNWYWESLPEGSSSEVKFQLRDYPLSEKESNVQSALEKIQSLYPQWRRHFSVKSKSISSSTSTSPISRNMLGSYPVTHLAYTWLWEDLQQVGWIPHNCNFDGNNPHPWLPIENSYRSGMD
;
A
#
# COMPACT_ATOMS: atom_id res chain seq x y z
N MET A 1 58.67 41.30 -10.82
CA MET A 1 59.31 40.92 -9.53
C MET A 1 58.26 40.98 -8.44
N SER A 2 57.85 39.82 -7.90
CA SER A 2 57.11 39.64 -6.64
C SER A 2 56.89 38.13 -6.43
N GLY A 3 57.56 37.53 -5.43
CA GLY A 3 57.07 36.38 -4.65
C GLY A 3 57.17 34.95 -5.22
N SER A 4 58.37 34.41 -5.49
CA SER A 4 58.58 32.99 -5.83
C SER A 4 58.87 32.08 -4.62
N GLY A 5 58.59 32.52 -3.39
CA GLY A 5 58.97 31.80 -2.15
C GLY A 5 57.92 30.87 -1.55
N GLY A 6 56.65 30.96 -1.99
CA GLY A 6 55.54 30.16 -1.45
C GLY A 6 55.17 28.92 -2.27
N GLY A 7 55.52 28.89 -3.57
CA GLY A 7 55.05 27.85 -4.50
C GLY A 7 55.57 26.43 -4.20
N GLY A 8 56.85 26.29 -3.85
CA GLY A 8 57.46 24.97 -3.65
C GLY A 8 56.98 24.22 -2.39
N GLY A 9 56.44 24.91 -1.39
CA GLY A 9 55.93 24.26 -0.17
C GLY A 9 54.58 23.57 -0.40
N TYR A 10 53.64 24.27 -1.06
CA TYR A 10 52.32 23.72 -1.40
C TYR A 10 52.42 22.59 -2.42
N GLU A 11 53.36 22.67 -3.36
CA GLU A 11 53.59 21.62 -4.35
C GLU A 11 54.10 20.32 -3.68
N TYR A 12 55.05 20.44 -2.76
CA TYR A 12 55.56 19.29 -1.99
C TYR A 12 54.46 18.64 -1.12
N GLN A 13 53.61 19.44 -0.46
CA GLN A 13 52.46 18.93 0.30
C GLN A 13 51.43 18.21 -0.60
N ALA A 14 51.15 18.76 -1.78
CA ALA A 14 50.24 18.13 -2.74
C ALA A 14 50.78 16.78 -3.25
N GLN A 15 52.08 16.69 -3.51
CA GLN A 15 52.72 15.43 -3.90
C GLN A 15 52.79 14.42 -2.75
N ALA A 16 53.02 14.86 -1.52
CA ALA A 16 52.90 14.00 -0.33
C ALA A 16 51.48 13.43 -0.21
N THR A 17 50.47 14.25 -0.45
CA THR A 17 49.06 13.82 -0.48
C THR A 17 48.82 12.79 -1.59
N ALA A 18 49.38 12.99 -2.78
CA ALA A 18 49.31 12.05 -3.90
C ALA A 18 50.01 10.72 -3.61
N TYR A 19 51.16 10.76 -2.92
CA TYR A 19 51.86 9.58 -2.45
C TYR A 19 50.99 8.77 -1.49
N ILE A 20 50.41 9.42 -0.48
CA ILE A 20 49.49 8.77 0.46
C ILE A 20 48.27 8.20 -0.28
N ALA A 21 47.70 8.93 -1.25
CA ALA A 21 46.60 8.45 -2.08
C ALA A 21 46.96 7.18 -2.87
N ALA A 22 48.19 7.05 -3.38
CA ALA A 22 48.65 5.82 -4.03
C ALA A 22 48.65 4.61 -3.08
N HIS A 23 49.06 4.82 -1.82
CA HIS A 23 49.02 3.80 -0.78
C HIS A 23 47.59 3.43 -0.37
N ILE A 24 46.68 4.40 -0.30
CA ILE A 24 45.24 4.18 -0.04
C ILE A 24 44.63 3.30 -1.15
N LEU A 25 44.83 3.66 -2.41
CA LEU A 25 44.26 2.96 -3.58
C LEU A 25 44.78 1.53 -3.74
N THR A 26 46.01 1.28 -3.30
CA THR A 26 46.67 -0.04 -3.40
C THR A 26 46.64 -0.85 -2.11
N GLN A 27 46.10 -0.29 -1.01
CA GLN A 27 46.13 -0.87 0.33
C GLN A 27 47.53 -1.34 0.75
N ARG A 28 48.55 -0.53 0.49
CA ARG A 28 49.93 -0.81 0.88
C ARG A 28 50.35 0.02 2.08
N PRO A 29 51.11 -0.53 3.04
CA PRO A 29 51.60 0.22 4.18
C PRO A 29 52.53 1.34 3.74
N LEU A 30 52.49 2.48 4.44
CA LEU A 30 53.42 3.59 4.24
C LEU A 30 54.82 3.26 4.77
N ARG A 31 54.90 2.44 5.84
CA ARG A 31 56.09 2.09 6.61
C ARG A 31 56.79 3.31 7.22
N TRP A 32 56.01 4.27 7.67
CA TRP A 32 56.45 5.51 8.29
C TRP A 32 56.46 5.43 9.82
N ILE A 33 55.64 4.56 10.43
CA ILE A 33 55.56 4.42 11.89
C ILE A 33 55.72 2.97 12.35
N GLU A 34 56.16 2.81 13.60
CA GLU A 34 56.10 1.53 14.30
C GLU A 34 54.82 1.47 15.13
N HIS A 35 53.89 0.61 14.72
CA HIS A 35 52.59 0.40 15.35
C HIS A 35 52.34 -1.11 15.50
N SER A 36 51.40 -1.52 16.37
CA SER A 36 51.01 -2.93 16.53
C SER A 36 50.44 -3.57 15.27
N THR A 37 50.04 -2.74 14.30
CA THR A 37 49.48 -3.08 13.00
C THR A 37 50.30 -2.37 11.92
N MET A 38 50.24 -2.87 10.69
CA MET A 38 50.84 -2.16 9.56
C MET A 38 50.11 -0.84 9.32
N ASP A 39 50.85 0.22 9.01
CA ASP A 39 50.34 1.59 8.77
C ASP A 39 49.72 1.75 7.38
N VAL A 40 48.66 0.99 7.13
CA VAL A 40 47.90 1.02 5.89
C VAL A 40 46.89 2.18 5.93
N PRO A 41 47.04 3.20 5.08
CA PRO A 41 46.14 4.34 5.07
C PRO A 41 44.82 3.99 4.39
N ILE A 42 43.71 4.52 4.91
CA ILE A 42 42.36 4.39 4.33
C ILE A 42 41.76 5.74 3.91
N ALA A 43 42.27 6.84 4.44
CA ALA A 43 41.86 8.19 4.07
C ALA A 43 42.97 9.22 4.31
N VAL A 44 42.92 10.31 3.56
CA VAL A 44 43.80 11.47 3.69
C VAL A 44 42.99 12.76 3.69
N ALA A 45 43.33 13.71 4.57
CA ALA A 45 42.76 15.04 4.64
C ALA A 45 43.88 16.09 4.64
N ALA A 46 43.61 17.30 4.14
CA ALA A 46 44.57 18.39 4.10
C ALA A 46 44.06 19.61 4.88
N GLU A 47 44.99 20.43 5.40
CA GLU A 47 44.70 21.69 6.12
C GLU A 47 43.73 21.50 7.29
N THR A 48 44.08 20.58 8.19
CA THR A 48 43.20 20.06 9.23
C THR A 48 43.07 20.95 10.47
N ASP A 49 43.83 22.05 10.53
CA ASP A 49 44.00 22.90 11.71
C ASP A 49 44.51 22.12 12.95
N GLY A 50 44.99 20.88 12.76
CA GLY A 50 45.54 19.99 13.76
C GLY A 50 47.03 20.21 14.06
N PRO A 51 47.64 19.38 14.91
CA PRO A 51 49.05 19.47 15.27
C PRO A 51 50.02 19.35 14.08
N GLY A 52 49.68 18.52 13.09
CA GLY A 52 50.41 18.39 11.83
C GLY A 52 50.03 19.44 10.82
N ASP A 53 48.79 19.95 10.89
CA ASP A 53 48.21 21.02 10.06
C ASP A 53 48.06 20.63 8.60
N ASP A 54 49.18 20.33 7.94
CA ASP A 54 49.28 20.15 6.49
C ASP A 54 48.47 18.93 6.02
N ILE A 55 48.63 17.77 6.68
CA ILE A 55 47.98 16.50 6.30
C ILE A 55 47.57 15.68 7.54
N ASN A 56 46.38 15.07 7.50
CA ASN A 56 45.95 14.03 8.43
C ASN A 56 45.68 12.72 7.67
N ILE A 57 46.15 11.60 8.21
CA ILE A 57 45.97 10.26 7.64
C ILE A 57 45.20 9.41 8.63
N THR A 58 44.16 8.73 8.14
CA THR A 58 43.44 7.69 8.91
C THR A 58 43.93 6.32 8.51
N LEU A 59 44.29 5.48 9.47
CA LEU A 59 44.71 4.08 9.26
C LEU A 59 43.55 3.09 9.39
N THR A 60 43.76 1.85 8.95
CA THR A 60 42.76 0.76 8.98
C THR A 60 42.24 0.42 10.37
N ASP A 61 43.03 0.62 11.42
CA ASP A 61 42.63 0.37 12.82
C ASP A 61 42.04 1.60 13.53
N GLY A 62 41.85 2.71 12.79
CA GLY A 62 41.30 3.96 13.30
C GLY A 62 42.35 4.93 13.88
N THR A 63 43.63 4.57 13.87
CA THR A 63 44.72 5.45 14.30
C THR A 63 44.86 6.65 13.37
N PHE A 64 45.17 7.82 13.94
CA PHE A 64 45.41 9.06 13.20
C PHE A 64 46.90 9.41 13.16
N ILE A 65 47.37 9.81 11.99
CA ILE A 65 48.70 10.39 11.79
C ILE A 65 48.54 11.85 11.39
N GLU A 66 49.10 12.75 12.19
CA GLU A 66 49.24 14.17 11.89
C GLU A 66 50.60 14.43 11.27
N LEU A 67 50.62 15.08 10.11
CA LEU A 67 51.80 15.22 9.28
C LEU A 67 52.02 16.68 8.90
N GLN A 68 53.24 17.15 9.13
CA GLN A 68 53.74 18.47 8.74
C GLN A 68 54.75 18.29 7.60
N ALA A 69 54.42 18.76 6.40
CA ALA A 69 55.19 18.57 5.17
C ALA A 69 56.02 19.81 4.85
N LYS A 70 57.34 19.66 4.76
CA LYS A 70 58.24 20.81 4.58
C LYS A 70 59.44 20.46 3.68
N HIS A 71 59.51 21.15 2.54
CA HIS A 71 60.58 20.99 1.55
C HIS A 71 61.90 21.68 2.00
N GLY A 72 63.03 20.98 1.88
CA GLY A 72 64.39 21.50 2.08
C GLY A 72 64.67 22.07 3.48
N LEU A 73 64.23 21.38 4.53
CA LEU A 73 64.25 21.88 5.90
C LEU A 73 65.66 22.20 6.43
N LYS A 74 65.83 23.36 7.07
CA LYS A 74 67.07 23.77 7.75
C LYS A 74 66.82 23.97 9.24
N ARG A 75 67.88 23.99 10.06
CA ARG A 75 67.83 24.33 11.50
C ARG A 75 67.49 25.81 11.65
N ASP A 76 66.23 26.16 11.40
CA ASP A 76 65.70 27.52 11.41
C ASP A 76 64.34 27.58 12.11
N LYS A 77 63.71 28.76 12.08
CA LYS A 77 62.42 29.00 12.73
C LYS A 77 61.31 28.04 12.23
N LYS A 78 61.26 27.73 10.92
CA LYS A 78 60.21 26.89 10.33
C LYS A 78 60.30 25.45 10.84
N PHE A 79 61.51 24.92 10.95
CA PHE A 79 61.73 23.60 11.55
C PHE A 79 61.25 23.56 13.00
N TRP A 80 61.66 24.53 13.82
CA TRP A 80 61.31 24.54 15.24
C TRP A 80 59.80 24.67 15.45
N GLU A 81 59.13 25.56 14.72
CA GLU A 81 57.67 25.69 14.78
C GLU A 81 56.96 24.38 14.43
N ALA A 82 57.40 23.71 13.35
CA ALA A 82 56.82 22.46 12.90
C ALA A 82 56.95 21.32 13.93
N ILE A 83 58.16 21.05 14.42
CA ILE A 83 58.40 19.91 15.31
C ILE A 83 57.83 20.14 16.72
N ILE A 84 57.84 21.39 17.22
CA ILE A 84 57.24 21.73 18.51
C ILE A 84 55.71 21.61 18.45
N LYS A 85 55.08 22.08 17.36
CA LYS A 85 53.62 21.98 17.17
C LYS A 85 53.16 20.52 17.16
N LEU A 86 53.85 19.65 16.41
CA LEU A 86 53.58 18.21 16.41
C LEU A 86 53.73 17.59 17.80
N THR A 87 54.83 17.89 18.49
CA THR A 87 55.12 17.31 19.81
C THR A 87 54.10 17.72 20.86
N ARG A 88 53.61 18.97 20.81
CA ARG A 88 52.50 19.43 21.65
C ARG A 88 51.24 18.62 21.41
N GLY A 89 50.86 18.41 20.15
CA GLY A 89 49.70 17.57 19.82
C GLY A 89 49.83 16.12 20.30
N LEU A 90 51.03 15.55 20.23
CA LEU A 90 51.29 14.19 20.76
C LEU A 90 51.21 14.13 22.29
N ALA A 91 51.56 15.22 22.99
CA ALA A 91 51.38 15.31 24.43
C ALA A 91 49.89 15.40 24.80
N ASP A 92 49.08 16.08 23.98
CA ASP A 92 47.66 16.29 24.22
C ASP A 92 46.81 15.05 23.87
N ASP A 93 47.19 14.28 22.84
CA ASP A 93 46.48 13.07 22.40
C ASP A 93 47.40 11.82 22.40
N PRO A 94 47.16 10.83 23.28
CA PRO A 94 47.96 9.61 23.36
C PRO A 94 47.76 8.63 22.19
N LEU A 95 46.68 8.77 21.41
CA LEU A 95 46.39 7.91 20.25
C LEU A 95 46.94 8.46 18.93
N LEU A 96 47.50 9.67 18.96
CA LEU A 96 48.01 10.35 17.78
C LEU A 96 49.44 9.92 17.44
N TYR A 97 49.77 9.85 16.15
CA TYR A 97 51.14 9.78 15.64
C TYR A 97 51.51 11.05 14.90
N GLY A 98 52.77 11.47 15.01
CA GLY A 98 53.26 12.73 14.46
C GLY A 98 54.40 12.49 13.48
N ILE A 99 54.27 13.03 12.27
CA ILE A 99 55.29 12.92 11.23
C ILE A 99 55.73 14.31 10.78
N LEU A 100 57.03 14.56 10.85
CA LEU A 100 57.66 15.66 10.12
C LEU A 100 58.21 15.09 8.80
N LEU A 101 57.53 15.38 7.69
CA LEU A 101 57.90 14.91 6.36
C LEU A 101 58.80 15.95 5.67
N THR A 102 59.96 15.52 5.19
CA THR A 102 60.90 16.36 4.43
C THR A 102 61.62 15.57 3.34
N ASP A 103 62.47 16.22 2.55
CA ASP A 103 63.18 15.61 1.42
C ASP A 103 64.69 15.49 1.69
N SER A 104 65.41 14.87 0.76
CA SER A 104 66.86 14.65 0.86
C SER A 104 67.72 15.92 0.86
N THR A 105 67.15 17.09 0.53
CA THR A 105 67.82 18.40 0.58
C THR A 105 67.75 19.06 1.96
N ALA A 106 67.01 18.48 2.89
CA ALA A 106 67.04 18.88 4.30
C ALA A 106 68.45 18.71 4.91
N SER A 107 68.75 19.52 5.93
CA SER A 107 70.03 19.46 6.64
C SER A 107 70.29 18.06 7.23
N SER A 108 71.51 17.54 7.06
CA SER A 108 71.93 16.24 7.63
C SER A 108 71.77 16.18 9.15
N ILE A 109 71.83 17.32 9.84
CA ILE A 109 71.60 17.41 11.29
C ILE A 109 70.15 17.03 11.65
N ILE A 110 69.17 17.39 10.80
CA ILE A 110 67.76 17.04 11.01
C ILE A 110 67.49 15.62 10.52
N ARG A 111 67.94 15.34 9.29
CA ARG A 111 67.68 14.09 8.58
C ARG A 111 68.32 12.89 9.25
N ASP A 112 69.56 13.03 9.69
CA ASP A 112 70.39 11.92 10.13
C ASP A 112 70.55 11.93 11.65
N ASP A 113 70.94 13.06 12.26
CA ASP A 113 71.23 13.13 13.70
C ASP A 113 69.95 13.14 14.55
N LEU A 114 69.08 14.14 14.37
CA LEU A 114 67.85 14.26 15.16
C LEU A 114 66.89 13.09 14.93
N SER A 115 66.69 12.66 13.69
CA SER A 115 65.80 11.53 13.37
C SER A 115 66.18 10.26 14.15
N ARG A 116 67.46 9.89 14.14
CA ARG A 116 67.98 8.73 14.89
C ARG A 116 67.87 8.92 16.40
N ASP A 117 68.12 10.12 16.90
CA ASP A 117 68.01 10.40 18.32
C ASP A 117 66.56 10.40 18.83
N ILE A 118 65.57 10.80 18.01
CA ILE A 118 64.14 10.66 18.35
C ILE A 118 63.77 9.19 18.55
N GLU A 119 64.22 8.30 17.66
CA GLU A 119 64.00 6.86 17.81
C GLU A 119 64.64 6.31 19.10
N ARG A 120 65.87 6.74 19.41
CA ARG A 120 66.58 6.35 20.64
C ARG A 120 65.85 6.85 21.89
N LEU A 121 65.38 8.10 21.89
CA LEU A 121 64.57 8.66 22.96
C LEU A 121 63.26 7.89 23.15
N GLY A 122 62.63 7.45 22.05
CA GLY A 122 61.47 6.56 22.08
C GLY A 122 61.74 5.23 22.77
N GLN A 123 62.95 4.69 22.61
CA GLN A 123 63.40 3.47 23.31
C GLN A 123 63.81 3.73 24.78
N GLY A 124 63.69 4.97 25.27
CA GLY A 124 64.08 5.36 26.63
C GLY A 124 65.59 5.63 26.78
N ARG A 125 66.33 5.75 25.67
CA ARG A 125 67.77 6.05 25.69
C ARG A 125 68.02 7.55 25.66
N THR A 126 68.72 8.04 26.66
CA THR A 126 69.09 9.46 26.79
C THR A 126 70.62 9.68 26.77
N ASP A 127 71.38 8.64 26.44
CA ASP A 127 72.85 8.68 26.34
C ASP A 127 73.33 9.18 24.97
N SER A 128 74.44 9.92 24.91
CA SER A 128 75.08 10.34 23.65
C SER A 128 74.14 10.99 22.62
N LEU A 129 73.25 11.87 23.09
CA LEU A 129 72.42 12.69 22.23
C LEU A 129 73.26 13.75 21.52
N LYS A 130 72.83 14.12 20.31
CA LYS A 130 73.43 15.18 19.50
C LYS A 130 72.92 16.54 19.96
N GLU A 131 73.70 17.58 19.69
CA GLU A 131 73.42 18.96 20.12
C GLU A 131 72.02 19.45 19.68
N ILE A 132 71.56 19.05 18.50
CA ILE A 132 70.22 19.40 17.99
C ILE A 132 69.09 18.81 18.87
N THR A 133 69.32 17.62 19.41
CA THR A 133 68.37 16.90 20.27
C THR A 133 68.31 17.55 21.66
N ASP A 134 69.46 17.95 22.21
CA ASP A 134 69.52 18.71 23.46
C ASP A 134 68.81 20.07 23.32
N GLU A 135 69.02 20.75 22.19
CA GLU A 135 68.30 22.00 21.90
C GLU A 135 66.79 21.76 21.79
N PHE A 136 66.36 20.68 21.13
CA PHE A 136 64.96 20.34 21.01
C PHE A 136 64.31 20.11 22.38
N ILE A 137 64.94 19.32 23.24
CA ILE A 137 64.49 19.10 24.62
C ILE A 137 64.45 20.41 25.41
N SER A 138 65.48 21.27 25.27
CA SER A 138 65.49 22.58 25.91
C SER A 138 64.32 23.45 25.47
N LYS A 139 63.94 23.42 24.19
CA LYS A 139 62.78 24.17 23.68
C LYS A 139 61.46 23.61 24.18
N LEU A 140 61.31 22.29 24.27
CA LEU A 140 60.11 21.68 24.88
C LEU A 140 59.95 22.10 26.34
N ASN A 141 61.04 22.12 27.11
CA ASN A 141 61.03 22.61 28.49
C ASN A 141 60.65 24.10 28.57
N GLN A 142 61.18 24.95 27.67
CA GLN A 142 60.84 26.38 27.62
C GLN A 142 59.35 26.63 27.30
N GLU A 143 58.77 25.78 26.48
CA GLU A 143 57.36 25.82 26.06
C GLU A 143 56.42 25.04 26.99
N TYR A 144 56.94 24.50 28.10
CA TYR A 144 56.22 23.67 29.08
C TYR A 144 55.49 22.44 28.46
N ILE A 145 56.03 21.88 27.39
CA ILE A 145 55.47 20.70 26.74
C ILE A 145 56.03 19.45 27.44
N PRO A 146 55.19 18.59 28.04
CA PRO A 146 55.69 17.36 28.66
C PRO A 146 56.21 16.42 27.57
N TYR A 147 57.34 15.78 27.82
CA TYR A 147 57.92 14.77 26.94
C TYR A 147 58.35 13.54 27.75
N ASN A 148 58.22 12.37 27.13
CA ASN A 148 58.68 11.09 27.65
C ASN A 148 58.95 10.14 26.48
N SER A 149 59.41 8.92 26.78
CA SER A 149 59.65 7.90 25.77
C SER A 149 58.39 7.59 24.93
N GLU A 150 57.19 7.61 25.51
CA GLU A 150 55.94 7.34 24.77
C GLU A 150 55.58 8.41 23.73
N ILE A 151 55.95 9.68 23.95
CA ILE A 151 55.78 10.74 22.95
C ILE A 151 56.78 10.54 21.80
N PHE A 152 58.05 10.29 22.10
CA PHE A 152 59.07 10.09 21.07
C PHE A 152 58.88 8.78 20.27
N LYS A 153 58.27 7.74 20.87
CA LYS A 153 57.85 6.54 20.13
C LYS A 153 56.88 6.85 18.99
N ARG A 154 56.04 7.87 19.15
CA ARG A 154 54.99 8.27 18.21
C ARG A 154 55.39 9.44 17.30
N LEU A 155 56.58 10.00 17.46
CA LEU A 155 57.14 11.05 16.60
C LEU A 155 58.16 10.46 15.61
N ARG A 156 58.05 10.80 14.32
CA ARG A 156 59.02 10.40 13.29
C ARG A 156 59.38 11.56 12.36
N ILE A 157 60.63 11.55 11.88
CA ILE A 157 61.07 12.40 10.77
C ILE A 157 61.22 11.49 9.55
N VAL A 158 60.35 11.67 8.56
CA VAL A 158 60.30 10.82 7.35
C VAL A 158 60.89 11.60 6.17
N ILE A 159 61.67 10.89 5.35
CA ILE A 159 62.37 11.47 4.21
C ILE A 159 61.76 10.90 2.95
N ALA A 160 61.10 11.75 2.15
CA ALA A 160 60.49 11.36 0.88
C ALA A 160 60.83 12.38 -0.21
N ASP A 161 61.39 11.91 -1.33
CA ASP A 161 61.78 12.71 -2.47
C ASP A 161 60.73 12.65 -3.58
N PHE A 162 59.94 13.71 -3.71
CA PHE A 162 58.95 13.85 -4.77
C PHE A 162 59.43 14.69 -5.96
N ASP A 163 60.32 15.68 -5.72
CA ASP A 163 60.75 16.66 -6.74
C ASP A 163 62.14 16.39 -7.33
N ASN A 164 63.19 16.35 -6.50
CA ASN A 164 64.58 16.39 -6.95
C ASN A 164 65.10 15.05 -7.48
N SER A 165 64.99 13.99 -6.67
CA SER A 165 65.37 12.63 -7.07
C SER A 165 64.19 11.83 -7.65
N GLN A 166 62.97 12.30 -7.38
CA GLN A 166 61.69 11.67 -7.70
C GLN A 166 61.59 10.18 -7.30
N ARG A 167 62.40 9.74 -6.33
CA ARG A 167 62.47 8.32 -5.93
C ARG A 167 61.12 7.83 -5.40
N ASP A 168 60.52 8.60 -4.50
CA ASP A 168 59.26 8.23 -3.86
C ASP A 168 58.08 8.47 -4.79
N ALA A 169 58.13 9.50 -5.63
CA ALA A 169 57.16 9.70 -6.71
C ALA A 169 57.13 8.50 -7.69
N LYS A 170 58.30 8.00 -8.12
CA LYS A 170 58.41 6.79 -8.96
C LYS A 170 57.94 5.52 -8.25
N THR A 171 58.16 5.44 -6.94
CA THR A 171 57.66 4.33 -6.13
C THR A 171 56.13 4.34 -6.10
N ALA A 172 55.52 5.49 -5.87
CA ALA A 172 54.07 5.65 -5.95
C ALA A 172 53.52 5.35 -7.36
N GLN A 173 54.17 5.81 -8.43
CA GLN A 173 53.80 5.46 -9.80
C GLN A 173 53.84 3.94 -10.04
N THR A 174 54.86 3.25 -9.50
CA THR A 174 54.97 1.78 -9.57
C THR A 174 53.88 1.07 -8.78
N LEU A 175 53.38 1.66 -7.69
CA LEU A 175 52.20 1.16 -6.98
C LEU A 175 50.94 1.37 -7.83
N LEU A 176 50.76 2.56 -8.38
CA LEU A 176 49.61 2.93 -9.21
C LEU A 176 49.51 2.11 -10.50
N SER A 177 50.63 1.66 -11.07
CA SER A 177 50.64 0.78 -12.24
C SER A 177 49.95 -0.57 -12.01
N GLN A 178 49.85 -1.01 -10.75
CA GLN A 178 49.20 -2.26 -10.38
C GLN A 178 47.67 -2.19 -10.45
N ILE A 179 47.10 -0.98 -10.44
CA ILE A 179 45.65 -0.75 -10.38
C ILE A 179 45.06 -0.16 -11.67
N ILE A 180 45.88 0.15 -12.68
CA ILE A 180 45.44 0.64 -13.99
C ILE A 180 45.56 -0.43 -15.08
N GLU A 181 44.66 -0.43 -16.05
CA GLU A 181 44.71 -1.36 -17.18
C GLU A 181 45.82 -1.00 -18.17
N ASN A 182 45.94 0.30 -18.50
CA ASN A 182 46.91 0.80 -19.45
C ASN A 182 48.11 1.44 -18.75
N GLN A 183 49.27 0.79 -18.81
CA GLN A 183 50.53 1.28 -18.21
C GLN A 183 51.03 2.60 -18.82
N LEU A 184 50.56 3.00 -20.01
CA LEU A 184 50.89 4.32 -20.57
C LEU A 184 50.24 5.48 -19.81
N GLN A 185 49.31 5.22 -18.90
CA GLN A 185 48.65 6.24 -18.08
C GLN A 185 49.34 6.50 -16.71
N GLU A 186 50.48 5.86 -16.42
CA GLU A 186 51.19 5.96 -15.12
C GLU A 186 51.57 7.39 -14.71
N GLU A 187 52.05 8.20 -15.64
CA GLU A 187 52.39 9.60 -15.35
C GLU A 187 51.12 10.45 -15.18
N ASN A 188 50.07 10.15 -15.94
CA ASN A 188 48.80 10.86 -15.90
C ASN A 188 48.06 10.64 -14.57
N ILE A 189 48.03 9.40 -14.04
CA ILE A 189 47.41 9.10 -12.74
C ILE A 189 48.09 9.85 -11.60
N TRP A 190 49.43 9.91 -11.61
CA TRP A 190 50.17 10.69 -10.63
C TRP A 190 49.78 12.17 -10.70
N ASN A 191 49.76 12.76 -11.90
CA ASN A 191 49.41 14.17 -12.09
C ASN A 191 47.97 14.49 -11.63
N VAL A 192 47.01 13.59 -11.87
CA VAL A 192 45.63 13.74 -11.38
C VAL A 192 45.59 13.75 -9.84
N LEU A 193 46.35 12.86 -9.17
CA LEU A 193 46.39 12.81 -7.71
C LEU A 193 47.11 14.02 -7.11
N VAL A 194 48.16 14.54 -7.74
CA VAL A 194 48.84 15.79 -7.32
C VAL A 194 47.89 16.99 -7.46
N ALA A 195 47.19 17.09 -8.59
CA ALA A 195 46.17 18.12 -8.79
C ALA A 195 45.05 18.04 -7.74
N GLU A 196 44.66 16.83 -7.35
CA GLU A 196 43.71 16.64 -6.26
C GLU A 196 44.29 17.03 -4.90
N GLY A 197 45.58 16.76 -4.64
CA GLY A 197 46.26 17.27 -3.45
C GLY A 197 46.13 18.79 -3.32
N ILE A 198 46.37 19.53 -4.41
CA ILE A 198 46.16 21.00 -4.45
C ILE A 198 44.70 21.38 -4.15
N ASN A 199 43.75 20.64 -4.71
CA ASN A 199 42.31 20.86 -4.48
C ASN A 199 41.92 20.61 -3.01
N LEU A 200 42.47 19.56 -2.37
CA LEU A 200 42.23 19.27 -0.96
C LEU A 200 42.81 20.34 -0.05
N ILE A 201 44.03 20.81 -0.32
CA ILE A 201 44.63 21.93 0.41
C ILE A 201 43.73 23.16 0.31
N THR A 202 43.31 23.52 -0.91
CA THR A 202 42.49 24.71 -1.15
C THR A 202 41.12 24.64 -0.44
N LYS A 203 40.51 23.46 -0.37
CA LYS A 203 39.16 23.26 0.18
C LYS A 203 39.12 22.71 1.59
N LYS A 204 40.27 22.45 2.21
CA LYS A 204 40.39 21.68 3.46
C LYS A 204 39.64 20.34 3.40
N GLY A 205 39.85 19.61 2.30
CA GLY A 205 39.07 18.42 1.94
C GLY A 205 39.63 17.11 2.50
N ARG A 206 38.81 16.05 2.44
CA ARG A 206 39.17 14.65 2.76
C ARG A 206 38.83 13.72 1.60
N ARG A 207 39.65 12.68 1.39
CA ARG A 207 39.42 11.60 0.43
C ARG A 207 39.71 10.23 1.03
N ASP A 208 38.83 9.28 0.75
CA ASP A 208 39.08 7.86 0.94
C ASP A 208 39.34 7.16 -0.40
N ALA A 209 39.56 5.84 -0.36
CA ALA A 209 39.81 5.05 -1.56
C ALA A 209 38.67 5.13 -2.59
N LYS A 210 37.40 5.15 -2.14
CA LYS A 210 36.22 5.20 -3.02
C LYS A 210 36.15 6.55 -3.76
N ASN A 211 36.40 7.66 -3.05
CA ASN A 211 36.47 8.98 -3.66
C ASN A 211 37.63 9.11 -4.65
N LEU A 212 38.79 8.55 -4.31
CA LEU A 212 39.97 8.58 -5.18
C LEU A 212 39.73 7.75 -6.45
N SER A 213 39.21 6.52 -6.36
CA SER A 213 38.88 5.72 -7.54
C SER A 213 37.87 6.43 -8.46
N HIS A 214 36.85 7.07 -7.88
CA HIS A 214 35.87 7.86 -8.63
C HIS A 214 36.50 9.05 -9.37
N LEU A 215 37.40 9.78 -8.71
CA LEU A 215 38.19 10.86 -9.33
C LEU A 215 38.98 10.35 -10.53
N LEU A 216 39.69 9.22 -10.39
CA LEU A 216 40.51 8.66 -11.45
C LEU A 216 39.67 8.24 -12.66
N SER A 217 38.52 7.59 -12.42
CA SER A 217 37.60 7.23 -13.52
C SER A 217 37.03 8.46 -14.23
N ARG A 218 36.70 9.54 -13.51
CA ARG A 218 36.31 10.82 -14.13
C ARG A 218 37.44 11.47 -14.94
N GLY A 219 38.68 11.22 -14.56
CA GLY A 219 39.88 11.60 -15.31
C GLY A 219 40.16 10.73 -16.55
N ASN A 220 39.22 9.85 -16.96
CA ASN A 220 39.38 8.88 -18.06
C ASN A 220 40.54 7.89 -17.85
N ILE A 221 40.85 7.55 -16.60
CA ILE A 221 41.85 6.53 -16.27
C ILE A 221 41.15 5.18 -16.13
N GLN A 222 41.64 4.19 -16.90
CA GLN A 222 41.07 2.84 -16.89
C GLN A 222 41.65 2.04 -15.72
N LEU A 223 40.79 1.71 -14.76
CA LEU A 223 41.14 0.99 -13.54
C LEU A 223 40.91 -0.51 -13.72
N ARG A 224 41.76 -1.35 -13.12
CA ARG A 224 41.61 -2.81 -13.16
C ARG A 224 40.43 -3.27 -12.31
N SER A 225 39.65 -4.22 -12.82
CA SER A 225 38.52 -4.88 -12.13
C SER A 225 38.92 -6.10 -11.28
N THR A 226 40.19 -6.52 -11.36
CA THR A 226 40.70 -7.75 -10.74
C THR A 226 41.45 -7.48 -9.43
N GLY A 227 41.25 -8.36 -8.45
CA GLY A 227 41.80 -8.24 -7.09
C GLY A 227 40.75 -7.87 -6.03
N ALA A 228 41.20 -7.76 -4.78
CA ALA A 228 40.37 -7.39 -3.62
C ALA A 228 40.68 -5.97 -3.10
N ASN A 229 41.39 -5.16 -3.89
CA ASN A 229 41.71 -3.79 -3.51
C ASN A 229 40.49 -2.86 -3.74
N PRO A 230 40.45 -1.66 -3.13
CA PRO A 230 39.31 -0.74 -3.22
C PRO A 230 39.01 -0.29 -4.65
N THR A 231 40.05 -0.19 -5.47
CA THR A 231 39.92 0.23 -6.88
C THR A 231 39.15 -0.82 -7.67
N ALA A 232 39.47 -2.10 -7.50
CA ALA A 232 38.76 -3.21 -8.14
C ALA A 232 37.30 -3.30 -7.67
N LEU A 233 37.04 -3.07 -6.38
CA LEU A 233 35.68 -2.99 -5.83
C LEU A 233 34.89 -1.83 -6.45
N PHE A 234 35.51 -0.66 -6.62
CA PHE A 234 34.89 0.49 -7.28
C PHE A 234 34.54 0.21 -8.74
N VAL A 235 35.41 -0.48 -9.50
CA VAL A 235 35.10 -0.86 -10.89
C VAL A 235 33.90 -1.80 -10.92
N ARG A 236 33.86 -2.82 -10.05
CA ARG A 236 32.70 -3.74 -9.94
C ARG A 236 31.43 -3.01 -9.52
N TYR A 237 31.53 -2.02 -8.64
CA TYR A 237 30.41 -1.16 -8.26
C TYR A 237 29.83 -0.43 -9.49
N ILE A 238 30.68 0.19 -10.32
CA ILE A 238 30.22 0.88 -11.55
C ILE A 238 29.64 -0.13 -12.56
N THR A 239 30.29 -1.27 -12.76
CA THR A 239 29.77 -2.34 -13.63
C THR A 239 28.39 -2.82 -13.16
N ARG A 240 28.20 -3.02 -11.86
CA ARG A 240 26.90 -3.40 -11.27
C ARG A 240 25.83 -2.34 -11.53
N LEU A 241 26.18 -1.05 -11.48
CA LEU A 241 25.27 0.05 -11.83
C LEU A 241 24.93 0.09 -13.33
N ASP A 242 25.89 -0.19 -14.22
CA ASP A 242 25.65 -0.31 -15.66
C ASP A 242 24.72 -1.49 -15.98
N GLU A 243 24.97 -2.65 -15.40
CA GLU A 243 24.13 -3.84 -15.53
C GLU A 243 22.71 -3.55 -15.02
N SER A 244 22.57 -2.91 -13.85
CA SER A 244 21.28 -2.46 -13.32
C SER A 244 20.52 -1.56 -14.29
N MET A 245 21.20 -0.59 -14.91
CA MET A 245 20.60 0.33 -15.88
C MET A 245 20.10 -0.43 -17.12
N LEU A 246 20.90 -1.35 -17.64
CA LEU A 246 20.52 -2.17 -18.79
C LEU A 246 19.32 -3.07 -18.48
N LEU A 247 19.31 -3.72 -17.31
CA LEU A 247 18.20 -4.55 -16.86
C LEU A 247 16.91 -3.74 -16.69
N SER A 248 17.00 -2.54 -16.10
CA SER A 248 15.87 -1.63 -15.97
C SER A 248 15.30 -1.21 -17.33
N LYS A 249 16.15 -0.79 -18.27
CA LYS A 249 15.72 -0.46 -19.64
C LYS A 249 15.08 -1.65 -20.33
N ALA A 250 15.65 -2.85 -20.19
CA ALA A 250 15.08 -4.07 -20.76
C ALA A 250 13.67 -4.37 -20.23
N ARG A 251 13.42 -4.18 -18.92
CA ARG A 251 12.07 -4.32 -18.33
C ARG A 251 11.08 -3.30 -18.88
N CYS A 252 11.50 -2.05 -19.05
CA CYS A 252 10.69 -1.02 -19.70
C CYS A 252 10.36 -1.37 -21.16
N ILE A 253 11.36 -1.78 -21.95
CA ILE A 253 11.19 -2.18 -23.36
C ILE A 253 10.20 -3.34 -23.47
N ALA A 254 10.39 -4.39 -22.67
CA ALA A 254 9.50 -5.54 -22.65
C ALA A 254 8.05 -5.14 -22.33
N SER A 255 7.85 -4.24 -21.35
CA SER A 255 6.53 -3.73 -20.99
C SER A 255 5.86 -2.96 -22.14
N TRP A 256 6.61 -2.08 -22.83
CA TRP A 256 6.10 -1.34 -23.99
C TRP A 256 5.76 -2.26 -25.17
N GLN A 257 6.61 -3.24 -25.46
CA GLN A 257 6.34 -4.25 -26.48
C GLN A 257 5.12 -5.10 -26.13
N GLY A 258 4.96 -5.48 -24.86
CA GLY A 258 3.77 -6.17 -24.35
C GLY A 258 2.49 -5.35 -24.51
N ALA A 259 2.58 -4.02 -24.43
CA ALA A 259 1.46 -3.10 -24.71
C ALA A 259 1.24 -2.85 -26.22
N GLY A 260 2.05 -3.50 -27.06
CA GLY A 260 1.90 -3.45 -28.51
C GLY A 260 2.72 -2.37 -29.22
N ILE A 261 3.73 -1.78 -28.57
CA ILE A 261 4.65 -0.83 -29.20
C ILE A 261 5.74 -1.58 -29.97
N LYS A 262 6.23 -0.99 -31.08
CA LYS A 262 7.32 -1.57 -31.87
C LYS A 262 8.65 -1.40 -31.13
N GLU A 263 9.60 -2.28 -31.41
CA GLU A 263 10.89 -2.34 -30.70
C GLU A 263 11.68 -1.02 -30.74
N ASP A 264 11.91 -0.44 -31.91
CA ASP A 264 12.67 0.82 -32.04
C ASP A 264 12.05 1.97 -31.22
N GLU A 265 10.71 2.04 -31.21
CA GLU A 265 9.97 3.05 -30.44
C GLU A 265 9.98 2.74 -28.94
N ALA A 266 9.89 1.46 -28.55
CA ALA A 266 10.01 1.03 -27.16
C ALA A 266 11.40 1.34 -26.59
N ILE A 267 12.46 1.19 -27.38
CA ILE A 267 13.83 1.61 -27.02
C ILE A 267 13.88 3.13 -26.81
N ALA A 268 13.35 3.90 -27.76
CA ALA A 268 13.31 5.36 -27.63
C ALA A 268 12.53 5.84 -26.40
N LEU A 269 11.40 5.19 -26.07
CA LEU A 269 10.62 5.47 -24.86
C LEU A 269 11.35 5.06 -23.57
N ALA A 270 12.10 3.97 -23.59
CA ALA A 270 12.90 3.54 -22.45
C ALA A 270 14.05 4.51 -22.16
N ASP A 271 14.67 5.06 -23.22
CA ASP A 271 15.73 6.07 -23.14
C ASP A 271 15.22 7.47 -22.76
N ASP A 272 13.95 7.80 -23.03
CA ASP A 272 13.32 9.05 -22.64
C ASP A 272 12.91 9.06 -21.16
N MET A 273 13.83 9.54 -20.31
CA MET A 273 13.64 9.69 -18.86
C MET A 273 12.53 10.67 -18.46
N SER A 274 12.01 11.48 -19.37
CA SER A 274 10.89 12.40 -19.08
C SER A 274 9.54 11.69 -18.98
N ILE A 275 9.45 10.44 -19.43
CA ILE A 275 8.22 9.66 -19.44
C ILE A 275 8.10 8.85 -18.16
N GLY A 276 6.97 9.00 -17.45
CA GLY A 276 6.69 8.28 -16.21
C GLY A 276 7.44 8.83 -15.01
N LEU A 277 7.70 10.14 -14.98
CA LEU A 277 8.33 10.82 -13.85
C LEU A 277 7.56 10.57 -12.56
N PRO A 278 8.27 10.43 -11.41
CA PRO A 278 7.62 10.29 -10.12
C PRO A 278 6.78 11.54 -9.77
N PRO A 279 5.69 11.37 -9.01
CA PRO A 279 4.87 12.50 -8.55
C PRO A 279 5.71 13.50 -7.74
N ASN A 280 5.41 14.80 -7.85
CA ASN A 280 6.14 15.85 -7.13
C ASN A 280 6.03 15.73 -5.60
N GLU A 281 4.98 15.06 -5.11
CA GLU A 281 4.77 14.78 -3.69
C GLU A 281 5.75 13.73 -3.15
N LEU A 282 6.35 12.92 -4.02
CA LEU A 282 7.28 11.85 -3.65
C LEU A 282 8.66 12.43 -3.35
N LYS A 283 9.01 12.47 -2.07
CA LYS A 283 10.33 12.90 -1.59
C LYS A 283 11.10 11.75 -0.97
N LEU A 284 12.19 11.34 -1.62
CA LEU A 284 13.11 10.35 -1.08
C LEU A 284 13.92 10.99 0.06
N LEU A 285 13.65 10.56 1.29
CA LEU A 285 14.34 11.04 2.49
C LEU A 285 14.95 9.86 3.23
N PRO A 286 16.20 9.97 3.74
CA PRO A 286 16.85 8.91 4.50
C PRO A 286 15.98 8.38 5.65
N GLY A 287 15.96 7.05 5.83
CA GLY A 287 15.23 6.40 6.92
C GLY A 287 13.72 6.46 6.79
N LYS A 288 13.20 6.64 5.57
CA LYS A 288 11.76 6.65 5.28
C LYS A 288 11.30 5.41 4.51
N LEU A 289 10.04 5.07 4.76
CA LEU A 289 9.27 4.13 3.98
C LEU A 289 8.23 4.92 3.20
N ILE A 290 8.04 4.55 1.93
CA ILE A 290 7.04 5.12 1.03
C ILE A 290 6.27 3.95 0.41
N ILE A 291 4.95 4.06 0.33
CA ILE A 291 4.11 3.07 -0.35
C ILE A 291 3.43 3.76 -1.53
N ILE A 292 3.70 3.31 -2.75
CA ILE A 292 3.06 3.80 -3.96
C ILE A 292 1.88 2.88 -4.27
N THR A 293 0.67 3.41 -4.14
CA THR A 293 -0.57 2.67 -4.41
C THR A 293 -1.30 3.21 -5.63
N GLY A 294 -2.02 2.33 -6.33
CA GLY A 294 -2.87 2.74 -7.47
C GLY A 294 -3.33 1.54 -8.29
N GLU A 295 -4.35 1.75 -9.11
CA GLU A 295 -4.94 0.67 -9.91
C GLU A 295 -3.96 0.09 -10.95
N MET A 296 -4.33 -1.04 -11.55
CA MET A 296 -3.54 -1.65 -12.61
C MET A 296 -3.45 -0.74 -13.84
N GLY A 297 -2.28 -0.69 -14.48
CA GLY A 297 -2.05 0.08 -15.71
C GLY A 297 -1.86 1.59 -15.50
N ILE A 298 -1.89 2.08 -14.27
CA ILE A 298 -1.71 3.51 -13.94
C ILE A 298 -0.24 4.00 -14.04
N GLY A 299 0.72 3.09 -14.24
CA GLY A 299 2.14 3.42 -14.45
C GLY A 299 3.05 3.32 -13.21
N LYS A 300 2.61 2.67 -12.12
CA LYS A 300 3.40 2.56 -10.88
C LYS A 300 4.77 1.91 -11.07
N SER A 301 4.84 0.79 -11.78
CA SER A 301 6.10 0.09 -12.07
C SER A 301 7.06 0.99 -12.86
N LEU A 302 6.56 1.75 -13.83
CA LEU A 302 7.38 2.72 -14.58
C LEU A 302 7.91 3.84 -13.66
N ILE A 303 7.10 4.33 -12.72
CA ILE A 303 7.56 5.28 -11.70
C ILE A 303 8.70 4.67 -10.86
N GLY A 304 8.56 3.41 -10.44
CA GLY A 304 9.60 2.66 -9.74
C GLY A 304 10.90 2.56 -10.57
N GLU A 305 10.79 2.19 -11.84
CA GLU A 305 11.94 2.14 -12.75
C GLU A 305 12.59 3.51 -12.95
N ARG A 306 11.81 4.60 -13.06
CA ARG A 306 12.38 5.95 -13.17
C ARG A 306 13.12 6.38 -11.91
N LEU A 307 12.57 6.10 -10.73
CA LEU A 307 13.28 6.34 -9.46
C LEU A 307 14.60 5.57 -9.43
N PHE A 308 14.57 4.28 -9.79
CA PHE A 308 15.76 3.44 -9.85
C PHE A 308 16.82 3.99 -10.83
N GLN A 309 16.41 4.35 -12.05
CA GLN A 309 17.30 4.88 -13.09
C GLN A 309 17.91 6.24 -12.72
N ILE A 310 17.12 7.15 -12.15
CA ILE A 310 17.60 8.44 -11.65
C ILE A 310 18.66 8.21 -10.56
N THR A 311 18.38 7.34 -9.59
CA THR A 311 19.34 7.03 -8.53
C THR A 311 20.60 6.35 -9.05
N ILE A 312 20.53 5.52 -10.10
CA ILE A 312 21.74 4.99 -10.76
C ILE A 312 22.60 6.12 -11.35
N GLN A 313 21.98 7.09 -12.04
CA GLN A 313 22.71 8.24 -12.61
C GLN A 313 23.35 9.07 -11.50
N GLU A 314 22.61 9.37 -10.44
CA GLU A 314 23.11 10.08 -9.27
C GLU A 314 24.27 9.32 -8.59
N ALA A 315 24.17 7.99 -8.43
CA ALA A 315 25.21 7.16 -7.83
C ALA A 315 26.50 7.08 -8.67
N LYS A 316 26.40 7.23 -9.99
CA LYS A 316 27.56 7.33 -10.88
C LYS A 316 28.21 8.72 -10.79
N GLU A 317 27.42 9.76 -10.63
CA GLU A 317 27.93 11.14 -10.56
C GLU A 317 28.43 11.53 -9.17
N ASN A 318 27.79 11.00 -8.13
CA ASN A 318 28.05 11.28 -6.74
C ASN A 318 28.12 9.97 -5.96
N ILE A 319 29.32 9.64 -5.50
CA ILE A 319 29.59 8.39 -4.78
C ILE A 319 28.93 8.30 -3.40
N ASN A 320 28.44 9.43 -2.88
CA ASN A 320 27.68 9.52 -1.63
C ASN A 320 26.16 9.50 -1.87
N ALA A 321 25.70 9.46 -3.12
CA ALA A 321 24.29 9.30 -3.43
C ALA A 321 23.83 7.87 -3.09
N PRO A 322 22.51 7.66 -2.94
CA PRO A 322 22.02 6.36 -2.52
C PRO A 322 22.36 5.23 -3.49
N PHE A 323 22.76 4.06 -2.98
CA PHE A 323 22.90 2.88 -3.82
C PHE A 323 21.52 2.32 -4.20
N PRO A 324 21.22 2.16 -5.50
CA PRO A 324 19.92 1.72 -5.97
C PRO A 324 19.80 0.19 -5.94
N ILE A 325 18.75 -0.30 -5.31
CA ILE A 325 18.40 -1.72 -5.19
C ILE A 325 16.96 -1.90 -5.66
N PHE A 326 16.71 -2.89 -6.51
CA PHE A 326 15.38 -3.17 -7.07
C PHE A 326 15.05 -4.65 -6.94
N PHE A 327 13.88 -4.95 -6.39
CA PHE A 327 13.34 -6.29 -6.30
C PHE A 327 11.90 -6.36 -6.81
N GLU A 328 11.55 -7.49 -7.41
CA GLU A 328 10.15 -7.93 -7.49
C GLU A 328 9.79 -8.57 -6.14
N ALA A 329 8.61 -8.31 -5.60
CA ALA A 329 8.22 -8.79 -4.27
C ALA A 329 8.33 -10.32 -4.12
N GLU A 330 8.10 -11.07 -5.18
CA GLU A 330 8.25 -12.54 -5.22
C GLU A 330 9.67 -13.04 -4.94
N GLN A 331 10.70 -12.19 -5.14
CA GLN A 331 12.09 -12.54 -4.85
C GLN A 331 12.36 -12.56 -3.34
N ILE A 332 11.48 -11.96 -2.53
CA ILE A 332 11.61 -11.87 -1.09
C ILE A 332 10.95 -13.09 -0.44
N LYS A 333 11.67 -14.21 -0.48
CA LYS A 333 11.21 -15.47 0.11
C LYS A 333 11.20 -15.40 1.63
N ASP A 334 10.24 -16.10 2.23
CA ASP A 334 10.09 -16.33 3.68
C ASP A 334 10.01 -15.05 4.54
N ASN A 335 9.78 -13.89 3.94
CA ASN A 335 9.84 -12.58 4.60
C ASN A 335 11.22 -12.37 5.26
N LEU A 336 12.28 -12.45 4.45
CA LEU A 336 13.65 -12.19 4.90
C LEU A 336 14.21 -10.94 4.20
N LEU A 337 13.47 -9.83 4.26
CA LEU A 337 13.82 -8.60 3.52
C LEU A 337 15.26 -8.13 3.78
N LYS A 338 15.66 -8.10 5.05
CA LYS A 338 17.02 -7.69 5.46
C LYS A 338 18.09 -8.55 4.79
N LYS A 339 17.88 -9.86 4.76
CA LYS A 339 18.85 -10.82 4.21
C LYS A 339 19.00 -10.65 2.71
N VAL A 340 17.89 -10.54 1.99
CA VAL A 340 17.88 -10.37 0.52
C VAL A 340 18.59 -9.07 0.11
N ILE A 341 18.37 -7.96 0.84
CA ILE A 341 19.08 -6.71 0.59
C ILE A 341 20.59 -6.84 0.85
N GLN A 342 21.00 -7.56 1.91
CA GLN A 342 22.42 -7.78 2.20
C GLN A 342 23.10 -8.69 1.17
N GLU A 343 22.39 -9.69 0.65
CA GLU A 343 22.90 -10.60 -0.37
C GLU A 343 23.07 -9.89 -1.73
N ASP A 344 22.13 -9.02 -2.15
CA ASP A 344 22.26 -8.24 -3.39
C ASP A 344 23.37 -7.18 -3.31
N ALA A 345 23.55 -6.57 -2.13
CA ALA A 345 24.61 -5.59 -1.91
C ALA A 345 26.02 -6.21 -1.93
N SER A 346 26.13 -7.49 -1.55
CA SER A 346 27.40 -8.24 -1.49
C SER A 346 28.48 -7.49 -0.67
N ASP A 347 29.73 -7.56 -1.12
CA ASP A 347 30.91 -6.81 -0.67
C ASP A 347 31.04 -5.43 -1.34
N LEU A 348 30.15 -5.08 -2.28
CA LEU A 348 30.22 -3.81 -3.01
C LEU A 348 29.67 -2.64 -2.21
N TYR A 349 28.74 -2.91 -1.29
CA TYR A 349 28.00 -1.89 -0.57
C TYR A 349 27.48 -2.37 0.78
N ASN A 350 27.42 -1.49 1.79
CA ASN A 350 26.82 -1.82 3.08
C ASN A 350 25.57 -0.96 3.38
N PRO A 351 24.35 -1.48 3.13
CA PRO A 351 23.11 -0.73 3.32
C PRO A 351 22.81 -0.40 4.79
N ALA A 352 23.52 -1.01 5.76
CA ALA A 352 23.32 -0.68 7.17
C ALA A 352 23.92 0.68 7.55
N ASN A 353 25.00 1.08 6.88
CA ASN A 353 25.79 2.25 7.22
C ASN A 353 25.78 3.31 6.11
N GLU A 354 25.68 2.88 4.86
CA GLU A 354 25.70 3.77 3.70
C GLU A 354 24.26 4.02 3.14
N PRO A 355 23.99 5.16 2.50
CA PRO A 355 22.65 5.50 1.99
C PRO A 355 22.13 4.58 0.87
N SER A 356 20.98 3.93 1.02
CA SER A 356 20.41 3.10 -0.05
C SER A 356 18.98 3.45 -0.41
N LEU A 357 18.60 3.20 -1.66
CA LEU A 357 17.21 3.23 -2.12
C LEU A 357 16.82 1.81 -2.50
N VAL A 358 15.87 1.23 -1.77
CA VAL A 358 15.33 -0.11 -2.05
C VAL A 358 13.94 0.04 -2.62
N ILE A 359 13.72 -0.39 -3.85
CA ILE A 359 12.42 -0.40 -4.52
C ILE A 359 11.94 -1.84 -4.61
N ILE A 360 10.71 -2.09 -4.18
CA ILE A 360 10.07 -3.40 -4.21
C ILE A 360 8.76 -3.27 -4.98
N ASP A 361 8.69 -3.86 -6.17
CA ASP A 361 7.53 -3.81 -7.04
C ASP A 361 6.59 -5.01 -6.85
N ASN A 362 5.34 -4.87 -7.28
CA ASN A 362 4.30 -5.91 -7.31
C ASN A 362 4.05 -6.58 -5.94
N VAL A 363 4.02 -5.80 -4.86
CA VAL A 363 3.81 -6.32 -3.49
C VAL A 363 2.43 -6.98 -3.29
N ASP A 364 1.44 -6.67 -4.12
CA ASP A 364 0.13 -7.33 -4.08
C ASP A 364 0.15 -8.77 -4.61
N ASP A 365 1.10 -9.13 -5.47
CA ASP A 365 1.13 -10.43 -6.13
C ASP A 365 1.51 -11.59 -5.18
N ILE A 366 2.15 -11.28 -4.04
CA ILE A 366 2.48 -12.26 -2.99
C ILE A 366 1.32 -12.52 -2.00
N GLY A 367 0.17 -11.88 -2.24
CA GLY A 367 -1.03 -11.96 -1.40
C GLY A 367 -1.02 -11.02 -0.19
N ILE A 368 -2.22 -10.63 0.27
CA ILE A 368 -2.43 -9.61 1.32
C ILE A 368 -1.65 -9.94 2.60
N THR A 369 -1.68 -11.20 3.04
CA THR A 369 -1.02 -11.61 4.29
C THR A 369 0.48 -11.37 4.25
N ASN A 370 1.15 -11.69 3.13
CA ASN A 370 2.59 -11.51 3.00
C ASN A 370 2.94 -10.04 2.72
N ALA A 371 2.13 -9.32 1.95
CA ALA A 371 2.26 -7.88 1.76
C ALA A 371 2.26 -7.12 3.10
N VAL A 372 1.36 -7.49 4.02
CA VAL A 372 1.28 -6.88 5.37
C VAL A 372 2.50 -7.25 6.24
N LYS A 373 3.05 -8.47 6.10
CA LYS A 373 4.30 -8.86 6.78
C LYS A 373 5.50 -8.07 6.26
N LEU A 374 5.63 -7.98 4.93
CA LEU A 374 6.69 -7.21 4.28
C LEU A 374 6.64 -5.74 4.69
N LEU A 375 5.45 -5.15 4.79
CA LEU A 375 5.26 -3.79 5.31
C LEU A 375 5.81 -3.63 6.74
N LYS A 376 5.56 -4.61 7.62
CA LYS A 376 6.07 -4.57 9.00
C LYS A 376 7.60 -4.67 9.03
N GLU A 377 8.19 -5.54 8.21
CA GLU A 377 9.65 -5.66 8.11
C GLU A 377 10.30 -4.40 7.58
N ALA A 378 9.75 -3.81 6.52
CA ALA A 378 10.25 -2.56 5.96
C ALA A 378 10.24 -1.45 7.03
N ARG A 379 9.17 -1.33 7.81
CA ARG A 379 9.08 -0.37 8.93
C ARG A 379 10.14 -0.60 10.02
N ILE A 380 10.44 -1.85 10.36
CA ILE A 380 11.49 -2.17 11.33
C ILE A 380 12.86 -1.81 10.73
N LEU A 381 13.08 -2.18 9.46
CA LEU A 381 14.38 -2.05 8.82
C LEU A 381 14.80 -0.59 8.67
N ILE A 382 13.91 0.32 8.27
CA ILE A 382 14.22 1.77 8.18
C ILE A 382 14.56 2.41 9.53
N LYS A 383 14.17 1.80 10.66
CA LYS A 383 14.57 2.28 12.00
C LYS A 383 15.98 1.83 12.37
N VAL A 384 16.40 0.69 11.85
CA VAL A 384 17.75 0.14 12.05
C VAL A 384 18.73 0.78 11.07
N TRP A 385 18.35 0.89 9.79
CA TRP A 385 19.16 1.46 8.72
C TRP A 385 18.72 2.89 8.41
N LYS A 386 19.25 3.83 9.20
CA LYS A 386 18.82 5.24 9.19
C LYS A 386 19.03 5.96 7.85
N ASN A 387 19.91 5.43 7.00
CA ASN A 387 20.23 6.01 5.70
C ASN A 387 19.52 5.30 4.54
N THR A 388 18.73 4.26 4.80
CA THR A 388 18.00 3.51 3.78
C THR A 388 16.59 4.08 3.60
N THR A 389 16.20 4.28 2.34
CA THR A 389 14.82 4.57 1.93
C THR A 389 14.24 3.32 1.29
N ILE A 390 13.02 2.91 1.69
CA ILE A 390 12.31 1.78 1.08
C ILE A 390 11.06 2.28 0.39
N VAL A 391 10.84 1.86 -0.85
CA VAL A 391 9.65 2.13 -1.65
C VAL A 391 8.94 0.81 -1.96
N LEU A 392 7.73 0.66 -1.47
CA LEU A 392 6.86 -0.47 -1.80
C LEU A 392 5.87 -0.03 -2.88
N ILE A 393 5.70 -0.81 -3.94
CA ILE A 393 4.75 -0.51 -5.00
C ILE A 393 3.68 -1.62 -5.01
N SER A 394 2.41 -1.21 -4.98
CA SER A 394 1.31 -2.17 -4.90
C SER A 394 0.00 -1.64 -5.45
N ARG A 395 -0.94 -2.53 -5.77
CA ARG A 395 -2.37 -2.18 -5.90
C ARG A 395 -2.96 -1.69 -4.57
N PRO A 396 -4.15 -1.07 -4.59
CA PRO A 396 -4.79 -0.59 -3.37
C PRO A 396 -5.20 -1.78 -2.47
N ILE A 397 -4.36 -2.11 -1.50
CA ILE A 397 -4.71 -3.00 -0.38
C ILE A 397 -5.15 -2.13 0.80
N MET A 398 -6.17 -2.55 1.54
CA MET A 398 -6.77 -1.74 2.60
C MET A 398 -5.75 -1.31 3.65
N GLU A 399 -4.75 -2.12 3.99
CA GLU A 399 -3.69 -1.77 4.94
C GLU A 399 -2.72 -0.72 4.38
N PHE A 400 -2.54 -0.68 3.07
CA PHE A 400 -1.59 0.21 2.38
C PHE A 400 -2.20 1.57 2.11
N VAL A 401 -3.39 1.63 1.49
CA VAL A 401 -4.12 2.90 1.18
C VAL A 401 -4.26 3.79 2.42
N ASN A 402 -4.45 3.12 3.53
CA ASN A 402 -4.68 3.69 4.83
C ASN A 402 -3.39 4.17 5.52
N ALA A 403 -2.24 3.58 5.18
CA ALA A 403 -0.97 3.84 5.83
C ALA A 403 -0.53 5.31 5.67
N PRO A 404 0.02 5.95 6.72
CA PRO A 404 0.50 7.33 6.62
C PRO A 404 1.68 7.49 5.64
N GLU A 405 2.35 6.39 5.30
CA GLU A 405 3.43 6.35 4.31
C GLU A 405 2.93 6.24 2.85
N SER A 406 1.62 6.15 2.63
CA SER A 406 1.03 5.88 1.32
C SER A 406 0.86 7.11 0.45
N ILE A 407 1.18 6.96 -0.83
CA ILE A 407 0.99 7.93 -1.91
C ILE A 407 0.18 7.24 -3.01
N THR A 408 -0.99 7.79 -3.31
CA THR A 408 -1.83 7.28 -4.39
C THR A 408 -1.46 7.95 -5.70
N VAL A 409 -1.18 7.14 -6.73
CA VAL A 409 -0.96 7.63 -8.09
C VAL A 409 -2.32 8.00 -8.69
N ASN A 410 -2.41 9.20 -9.26
CA ASN A 410 -3.62 9.70 -9.89
C ASN A 410 -3.77 9.17 -11.32
N LEU A 411 -5.01 9.08 -11.80
CA LEU A 411 -5.30 8.84 -13.22
C LEU A 411 -4.77 9.99 -14.07
N LEU A 412 -4.49 9.72 -15.34
CA LEU A 412 -4.23 10.79 -16.31
C LEU A 412 -5.47 11.67 -16.42
N SER A 413 -5.25 12.97 -16.55
CA SER A 413 -6.27 13.88 -17.04
C SER A 413 -6.63 13.55 -18.50
N LYS A 414 -7.83 13.96 -18.94
CA LYS A 414 -8.24 13.78 -20.34
C LYS A 414 -7.25 14.40 -21.34
N GLN A 415 -6.59 15.49 -20.96
CA GLN A 415 -5.60 16.17 -21.79
C GLN A 415 -4.30 15.36 -21.90
N GLU A 416 -3.81 14.80 -20.79
CA GLU A 416 -2.61 13.96 -20.79
C GLU A 416 -2.84 12.66 -21.57
N ALA A 417 -4.00 12.00 -21.38
CA ALA A 417 -4.37 10.81 -22.14
C ALA A 417 -4.46 11.11 -23.65
N GLU A 418 -5.07 12.22 -24.03
CA GLU A 418 -5.14 12.66 -25.44
C GLU A 418 -3.74 12.94 -26.02
N ALA A 419 -2.88 13.62 -25.27
CA ALA A 419 -1.52 13.93 -25.70
C ALA A 419 -0.69 12.65 -25.91
N LEU A 420 -0.78 11.70 -24.98
CA LEU A 420 -0.15 10.39 -25.09
C LEU A 420 -0.66 9.62 -26.32
N ILE A 421 -1.99 9.62 -26.54
CA ILE A 421 -2.60 8.92 -27.67
C ILE A 421 -2.17 9.53 -29.00
N LYS A 422 -2.16 10.85 -29.13
CA LYS A 422 -1.70 11.53 -30.35
C LYS A 422 -0.23 11.22 -30.63
N ARG A 423 0.63 11.31 -29.60
CA ARG A 423 2.07 11.04 -29.71
C ARG A 423 2.32 9.63 -30.24
N LEU A 424 1.67 8.62 -29.67
CA LEU A 424 1.91 7.21 -30.01
C LEU A 424 1.08 6.72 -31.20
N SER A 425 -0.09 7.26 -31.49
CA SER A 425 -0.83 6.84 -32.69
C SER A 425 -0.30 7.48 -33.97
N GLY A 426 0.46 8.58 -33.87
CA GLY A 426 0.90 9.39 -35.00
C GLY A 426 -0.22 10.23 -35.64
N ARG A 427 -1.42 10.27 -35.01
CA ARG A 427 -2.58 11.04 -35.50
C ARG A 427 -2.52 12.48 -34.99
N GLN A 428 -2.87 13.44 -35.85
CA GLN A 428 -2.95 14.86 -35.46
C GLN A 428 -4.16 15.16 -34.55
N TYR A 429 -5.26 14.40 -34.71
CA TYR A 429 -6.51 14.63 -34.00
C TYR A 429 -6.97 13.35 -33.28
N PHE A 430 -7.48 13.53 -32.07
CA PHE A 430 -8.14 12.51 -31.27
C PHE A 430 -9.36 13.17 -30.61
N SER A 431 -10.49 12.47 -30.57
CA SER A 431 -11.71 12.96 -29.94
C SER A 431 -12.29 11.87 -29.05
N TYR A 432 -12.76 12.28 -27.88
CA TYR A 432 -13.55 11.43 -26.99
C TYR A 432 -14.95 11.15 -27.58
N GLN A 433 -15.42 11.96 -28.52
CA GLN A 433 -16.71 11.76 -29.18
C GLN A 433 -16.67 10.49 -30.03
N GLY A 434 -17.60 9.56 -29.77
CA GLY A 434 -17.68 8.25 -30.43
C GLY A 434 -17.02 7.11 -29.66
N LEU A 435 -16.31 7.38 -28.56
CA LEU A 435 -15.87 6.36 -27.60
C LEU A 435 -17.00 6.05 -26.61
N SER A 436 -17.16 4.78 -26.27
CA SER A 436 -18.03 4.38 -25.15
C SER A 436 -17.50 4.90 -23.82
N GLU A 437 -18.37 5.04 -22.82
CA GLU A 437 -17.96 5.46 -21.45
C GLU A 437 -16.87 4.55 -20.86
N SER A 438 -16.98 3.23 -21.10
CA SER A 438 -16.00 2.24 -20.66
C SER A 438 -14.61 2.53 -21.22
N VAL A 439 -14.49 2.84 -22.51
CA VAL A 439 -13.20 3.14 -23.14
C VAL A 439 -12.70 4.51 -22.70
N GLN A 440 -13.57 5.50 -22.56
CA GLN A 440 -13.18 6.83 -22.06
C GLN A 440 -12.58 6.77 -20.64
N ASP A 441 -13.14 5.94 -19.76
CA ASP A 441 -12.57 5.70 -18.43
C ASP A 441 -11.25 4.91 -18.50
N ALA A 442 -11.22 3.85 -19.32
CA ALA A 442 -10.04 2.99 -19.43
C ALA A 442 -8.77 3.77 -19.83
N ILE A 443 -8.88 4.65 -20.84
CA ILE A 443 -7.72 5.40 -21.37
C ILE A 443 -7.16 6.47 -20.44
N LEU A 444 -7.82 6.75 -19.31
CA LEU A 444 -7.21 7.56 -18.26
C LEU A 444 -6.09 6.81 -17.52
N ARG A 445 -5.96 5.49 -17.73
CA ARG A 445 -4.77 4.73 -17.34
C ARG A 445 -3.79 4.70 -18.54
N PRO A 446 -2.50 5.05 -18.35
CA PRO A 446 -1.50 5.08 -19.42
C PRO A 446 -1.42 3.79 -20.24
N LEU A 447 -1.55 2.63 -19.60
CA LEU A 447 -1.53 1.34 -20.30
C LEU A 447 -2.61 1.23 -21.39
N PHE A 448 -3.85 1.56 -21.06
CA PHE A 448 -4.96 1.45 -22.03
C PHE A 448 -4.91 2.56 -23.08
N ALA A 449 -4.40 3.75 -22.74
CA ALA A 449 -4.09 4.77 -23.73
C ALA A 449 -3.07 4.28 -24.76
N VAL A 450 -2.01 3.61 -24.31
CA VAL A 450 -0.96 3.03 -25.17
C VAL A 450 -1.54 1.92 -26.07
N ILE A 451 -2.35 1.02 -25.50
CA ILE A 451 -3.01 -0.05 -26.26
C ILE A 451 -3.95 0.53 -27.33
N LEU A 452 -4.79 1.51 -26.97
CA LEU A 452 -5.67 2.18 -27.93
C LEU A 452 -4.86 2.90 -29.03
N SER A 453 -3.76 3.54 -28.67
CA SER A 453 -2.87 4.20 -29.64
C SER A 453 -2.32 3.23 -30.67
N SER A 454 -1.85 2.07 -30.20
CA SER A 454 -1.34 1.00 -31.05
C SER A 454 -2.44 0.46 -31.98
N TYR A 455 -3.66 0.29 -31.47
CA TYR A 455 -4.82 -0.11 -32.27
C TYR A 455 -5.18 0.92 -33.34
N LEU A 456 -5.27 2.21 -32.97
CA LEU A 456 -5.62 3.31 -33.88
C LEU A 456 -4.57 3.53 -34.97
N ARG A 457 -3.31 3.17 -34.73
CA ARG A 457 -2.24 3.26 -35.74
C ARG A 457 -2.49 2.32 -36.92
N GLU A 458 -3.10 1.16 -36.69
CA GLU A 458 -3.22 0.07 -37.67
C GLU A 458 -4.65 -0.15 -38.19
N SER A 459 -5.67 0.15 -37.38
CA SER A 459 -7.08 -0.09 -37.71
C SER A 459 -7.89 1.21 -37.80
N ALA A 460 -8.66 1.34 -38.88
CA ALA A 460 -9.55 2.49 -39.13
C ALA A 460 -11.04 2.13 -39.20
N ILE A 461 -11.41 0.86 -38.95
CA ILE A 461 -12.72 0.32 -39.35
C ILE A 461 -13.73 0.28 -38.19
N SER A 462 -13.32 -0.11 -36.99
CA SER A 462 -14.20 -0.15 -35.81
C SER A 462 -13.50 0.39 -34.57
N ILE A 463 -14.24 1.11 -33.73
CA ILE A 463 -13.74 1.64 -32.45
C ILE A 463 -14.07 0.60 -31.37
N PRO A 464 -13.10 0.16 -30.55
CA PRO A 464 -13.36 -0.70 -29.40
C PRO A 464 -14.40 -0.07 -28.47
N GLN A 465 -15.33 -0.88 -27.96
CA GLN A 465 -16.44 -0.44 -27.12
C GLN A 465 -16.21 -0.75 -25.64
N SER A 466 -15.16 -1.49 -25.28
CA SER A 466 -14.82 -1.79 -23.88
C SER A 466 -13.31 -2.00 -23.65
N LYS A 467 -12.90 -1.98 -22.38
CA LYS A 467 -11.51 -2.29 -21.96
C LYS A 467 -11.09 -3.72 -22.33
N GLU A 468 -12.04 -4.66 -22.29
CA GLU A 468 -11.85 -6.06 -22.66
C GLU A 468 -11.56 -6.20 -24.15
N GLN A 469 -12.30 -5.48 -25.00
CA GLN A 469 -12.06 -5.49 -26.44
C GLN A 469 -10.68 -4.92 -26.79
N LEU A 470 -10.19 -3.92 -26.05
CA LEU A 470 -8.83 -3.42 -26.22
C LEU A 470 -7.79 -4.52 -25.97
N LEU A 471 -7.97 -5.33 -24.91
CA LEU A 471 -7.07 -6.44 -24.59
C LEU A 471 -7.21 -7.60 -25.59
N SER A 472 -8.42 -7.98 -25.98
CA SER A 472 -8.65 -9.03 -26.99
C SER A 472 -7.96 -8.67 -28.30
N ASN A 473 -8.13 -7.42 -28.76
CA ASN A 473 -7.49 -6.94 -29.98
C ASN A 473 -5.95 -6.96 -29.89
N LEU A 474 -5.39 -6.62 -28.73
CA LEU A 474 -3.95 -6.71 -28.49
C LEU A 474 -3.47 -8.17 -28.60
N VAL A 475 -4.14 -9.10 -27.91
CA VAL A 475 -3.78 -10.53 -27.91
C VAL A 475 -3.94 -11.15 -29.31
N GLU A 476 -5.08 -10.95 -29.95
CA GLU A 476 -5.36 -11.45 -31.31
C GLU A 476 -4.30 -10.97 -32.30
N ARG A 477 -3.89 -9.70 -32.20
CA ARG A 477 -2.83 -9.15 -33.04
C ARG A 477 -1.49 -9.83 -32.79
N SER A 478 -1.10 -10.01 -31.54
CA SER A 478 0.16 -10.65 -31.16
C SER A 478 0.22 -12.12 -31.57
N LEU A 479 -0.92 -12.81 -31.58
CA LEU A 479 -1.01 -14.22 -32.01
C LEU A 479 -1.18 -14.39 -33.52
N ARG A 480 -1.65 -13.38 -34.25
CA ARG A 480 -1.89 -13.43 -35.71
C ARG A 480 -0.73 -14.03 -36.54
N PRO A 481 0.55 -13.73 -36.25
CA PRO A 481 1.67 -14.31 -37.00
C PRO A 481 1.75 -15.85 -36.93
N LEU A 482 1.21 -16.47 -35.87
CA LEU A 482 1.30 -17.91 -35.61
C LEU A 482 0.34 -18.76 -36.47
N ARG A 483 -0.63 -18.13 -37.16
CA ARG A 483 -1.58 -18.77 -38.10
C ARG A 483 -2.22 -20.06 -37.53
N GLU A 484 -1.81 -21.23 -38.01
CA GLU A 484 -2.37 -22.54 -37.65
C GLU A 484 -2.04 -22.96 -36.20
N HIS A 485 -1.03 -22.36 -35.57
CA HIS A 485 -0.59 -22.70 -34.21
C HIS A 485 -1.30 -21.89 -33.12
N VAL A 486 -2.18 -20.95 -33.46
CA VAL A 486 -2.81 -20.02 -32.49
C VAL A 486 -3.52 -20.76 -31.36
N LEU A 487 -4.33 -21.78 -31.66
CA LEU A 487 -5.07 -22.53 -30.62
C LEU A 487 -4.13 -23.21 -29.61
N LYS A 488 -3.01 -23.76 -30.11
CA LYS A 488 -2.02 -24.42 -29.26
C LYS A 488 -1.25 -23.40 -28.42
N ALA A 489 -0.86 -22.28 -29.03
CA ALA A 489 -0.21 -21.17 -28.35
C ALA A 489 -1.08 -20.57 -27.24
N SER A 490 -2.37 -20.32 -27.50
CA SER A 490 -3.32 -19.83 -26.49
C SER A 490 -3.40 -20.77 -25.29
N LYS A 491 -3.48 -22.09 -25.53
CA LYS A 491 -3.51 -23.08 -24.45
C LYS A 491 -2.25 -23.07 -23.59
N PHE A 492 -1.07 -22.88 -24.19
CA PHE A 492 0.18 -22.76 -23.43
C PHE A 492 0.22 -21.47 -22.62
N LEU A 493 -0.27 -20.35 -23.16
CA LEU A 493 -0.35 -19.08 -22.45
C LEU A 493 -1.33 -19.15 -21.27
N GLU A 494 -2.48 -19.81 -21.45
CA GLU A 494 -3.43 -20.13 -20.37
C GLU A 494 -2.78 -20.97 -19.25
N GLN A 495 -2.03 -22.01 -19.62
CA GLN A 495 -1.32 -22.87 -18.65
C GLN A 495 -0.20 -22.13 -17.91
N LEU A 496 0.60 -21.33 -18.63
CA LEU A 496 1.62 -20.48 -18.05
C LEU A 496 1.02 -19.51 -17.04
N ALA A 497 -0.04 -18.82 -17.45
CA ALA A 497 -0.72 -17.84 -16.62
C ALA A 497 -1.33 -18.47 -15.36
N ALA A 498 -2.01 -19.61 -15.50
CA ALA A 498 -2.56 -20.35 -14.37
C ALA A 498 -1.45 -20.79 -13.39
N ALA A 499 -0.31 -21.26 -13.91
CA ALA A 499 0.84 -21.65 -13.09
C ALA A 499 1.48 -20.45 -12.37
N CYS A 500 1.58 -19.29 -13.01
CA CYS A 500 2.03 -18.05 -12.38
C CYS A 500 1.15 -17.68 -11.18
N ILE A 501 -0.17 -17.63 -11.40
CA ILE A 501 -1.13 -17.27 -10.34
C ILE A 501 -1.11 -18.28 -9.20
N ASP A 502 -1.11 -19.59 -9.49
CA ASP A 502 -1.08 -20.64 -8.46
C ASP A 502 0.17 -20.61 -7.58
N ARG A 503 1.30 -20.14 -8.11
CA ARG A 503 2.57 -20.04 -7.38
C ARG A 503 2.70 -18.73 -6.59
N GLY A 504 1.86 -17.74 -6.88
CA GLY A 504 2.11 -16.36 -6.45
C GLY A 504 3.42 -15.82 -7.01
N SER A 505 3.75 -16.21 -8.25
CA SER A 505 5.01 -15.88 -8.91
C SER A 505 4.81 -15.51 -10.38
N THR A 506 5.52 -14.51 -10.87
CA THR A 506 5.46 -14.07 -12.27
C THR A 506 6.29 -14.97 -13.20
N ILE A 507 7.17 -15.81 -12.66
CA ILE A 507 8.11 -16.65 -13.41
C ILE A 507 7.76 -18.14 -13.31
N VAL A 508 7.92 -18.86 -14.42
CA VAL A 508 7.77 -20.33 -14.48
C VAL A 508 8.96 -20.94 -15.21
N PRO A 509 9.61 -21.99 -14.66
CA PRO A 509 10.64 -22.74 -15.39
C PRO A 509 10.13 -23.24 -16.73
N SER A 510 10.94 -23.01 -17.75
CA SER A 510 10.52 -23.19 -19.13
C SER A 510 10.24 -24.60 -19.60
N ASN A 511 10.98 -25.55 -19.03
CA ASN A 511 10.83 -26.97 -19.28
C ASN A 511 9.51 -27.53 -18.74
N GLU A 512 8.78 -26.79 -17.90
CA GLU A 512 7.51 -27.25 -17.32
C GLU A 512 6.32 -27.06 -18.26
N ILE A 513 6.41 -26.16 -19.25
CA ILE A 513 5.24 -25.73 -20.04
C ILE A 513 5.32 -26.14 -21.50
N THR A 514 6.48 -26.00 -22.16
CA THR A 514 6.54 -26.13 -23.62
C THR A 514 7.89 -26.65 -24.13
N SER A 515 7.91 -27.14 -25.38
CA SER A 515 9.14 -27.55 -26.08
C SER A 515 9.91 -26.34 -26.62
N TRP A 516 11.21 -26.50 -26.91
CA TRP A 516 12.06 -25.38 -27.36
C TRP A 516 11.55 -24.67 -28.62
N THR A 517 11.04 -25.39 -29.61
CA THR A 517 10.53 -24.79 -30.86
C THR A 517 9.26 -23.98 -30.65
N GLU A 518 8.37 -24.45 -29.79
CA GLU A 518 7.13 -23.75 -29.43
C GLU A 518 7.39 -22.55 -28.54
N ARG A 519 8.40 -22.65 -27.68
CA ARG A 519 8.88 -21.57 -26.83
C ARG A 519 9.30 -20.35 -27.63
N GLN A 520 10.12 -20.56 -28.68
CA GLN A 520 10.59 -19.46 -29.52
C GLN A 520 9.42 -18.75 -30.22
N GLN A 521 8.45 -19.49 -30.71
CA GLN A 521 7.24 -18.93 -31.33
C GLN A 521 6.43 -18.06 -30.36
N LEU A 522 6.32 -18.46 -29.09
CA LEU A 522 5.64 -17.66 -28.08
C LEU A 522 6.44 -16.40 -27.70
N ILE A 523 7.77 -16.48 -27.63
CA ILE A 523 8.64 -15.31 -27.42
C ILE A 523 8.49 -14.32 -28.58
N ASP A 524 8.46 -14.81 -29.82
CA ASP A 524 8.29 -13.98 -31.02
C ASP A 524 6.93 -13.26 -31.05
N SER A 525 5.90 -13.82 -30.38
CA SER A 525 4.60 -13.17 -30.20
C SER A 525 4.64 -11.94 -29.28
N ARG A 526 5.73 -11.78 -28.50
CA ARG A 526 5.94 -10.73 -27.49
C ARG A 526 4.97 -10.75 -26.32
N LEU A 527 4.13 -11.79 -26.21
CA LEU A 527 3.25 -12.00 -25.06
C LEU A 527 4.01 -12.60 -23.87
N ILE A 528 5.18 -13.21 -24.11
CA ILE A 528 6.07 -13.72 -23.06
C ILE A 528 7.50 -13.28 -23.32
N VAL A 529 8.28 -13.23 -22.25
CA VAL A 529 9.73 -13.03 -22.29
C VAL A 529 10.42 -14.15 -21.52
N GLU A 530 11.63 -14.47 -21.95
CA GLU A 530 12.50 -15.44 -21.29
C GLU A 530 13.61 -14.72 -20.52
N ASN A 531 13.85 -15.14 -19.28
CA ASN A 531 15.01 -14.73 -18.50
C ASN A 531 15.50 -15.90 -17.65
N ALA A 532 16.81 -16.20 -17.69
CA ALA A 532 17.46 -17.26 -16.91
C ALA A 532 16.66 -18.59 -16.90
N ASP A 533 16.30 -19.11 -18.08
CA ASP A 533 15.52 -20.35 -18.28
C ASP A 533 14.09 -20.33 -17.69
N SER A 534 13.57 -19.16 -17.33
CA SER A 534 12.18 -18.96 -16.89
C SER A 534 11.38 -18.13 -17.89
N LEU A 535 10.08 -18.41 -17.96
CA LEU A 535 9.11 -17.69 -18.78
C LEU A 535 8.23 -16.80 -17.90
N ARG A 536 7.94 -15.60 -18.38
CA ARG A 536 6.98 -14.68 -17.75
C ARG A 536 6.25 -13.83 -18.77
N PHE A 537 5.11 -13.27 -18.39
CA PHE A 537 4.47 -12.20 -19.15
C PHE A 537 5.15 -10.86 -18.86
N PRO A 538 5.33 -9.98 -19.87
CA PRO A 538 5.89 -8.65 -19.66
C PRO A 538 4.92 -7.70 -18.95
N LEU A 539 3.61 -8.00 -18.99
CA LEU A 539 2.57 -7.20 -18.35
C LEU A 539 1.71 -8.07 -17.43
N PRO A 540 1.53 -7.72 -16.15
CA PRO A 540 0.68 -8.48 -15.22
C PRO A 540 -0.77 -8.64 -15.69
N ILE A 541 -1.30 -7.66 -16.44
CA ILE A 541 -2.65 -7.76 -17.01
C ILE A 541 -2.81 -8.93 -17.99
N LEU A 542 -1.74 -9.28 -18.72
CA LEU A 542 -1.77 -10.42 -19.65
C LEU A 542 -1.77 -11.74 -18.88
N THR A 543 -0.96 -11.85 -17.81
CA THR A 543 -1.04 -13.01 -16.89
C THR A 543 -2.46 -13.17 -16.37
N GLN A 544 -3.07 -12.10 -15.86
CA GLN A 544 -4.42 -12.18 -15.29
C GLN A 544 -5.49 -12.48 -16.35
N TRP A 545 -5.35 -11.94 -17.56
CA TRP A 545 -6.26 -12.19 -18.66
C TRP A 545 -6.21 -13.64 -19.15
N PHE A 546 -5.02 -14.19 -19.39
CA PHE A 546 -4.87 -15.60 -19.80
C PHE A 546 -5.23 -16.57 -18.66
N ALA A 547 -4.94 -16.22 -17.41
CA ALA A 547 -5.41 -16.98 -16.26
C ALA A 547 -6.95 -16.99 -16.20
N ALA A 548 -7.59 -15.85 -16.47
CA ALA A 548 -9.05 -15.79 -16.57
C ALA A 548 -9.57 -16.73 -17.67
N GLN A 549 -8.97 -16.71 -18.88
CA GLN A 549 -9.34 -17.62 -19.98
C GLN A 549 -9.22 -19.11 -19.58
N SER A 550 -8.19 -19.47 -18.80
CA SER A 550 -8.00 -20.86 -18.33
C SER A 550 -9.18 -21.40 -17.50
N LEU A 551 -9.93 -20.50 -16.82
CA LEU A 551 -11.10 -20.87 -16.03
C LEU A 551 -12.30 -21.31 -16.89
N ALA A 552 -12.39 -20.83 -18.14
CA ALA A 552 -13.40 -21.33 -19.08
C ALA A 552 -13.06 -22.74 -19.57
N SER A 553 -11.77 -23.06 -19.65
CA SER A 553 -11.24 -24.30 -20.23
C SER A 553 -11.20 -25.47 -19.23
N ASP A 554 -11.08 -25.23 -17.93
CA ASP A 554 -10.97 -26.26 -16.88
C ASP A 554 -11.87 -26.00 -15.66
N ILE A 555 -13.01 -26.70 -15.60
CA ILE A 555 -13.95 -26.56 -14.47
C ILE A 555 -13.42 -27.15 -13.16
N SER A 556 -12.48 -28.10 -13.21
CA SER A 556 -11.89 -28.73 -12.02
C SER A 556 -10.99 -27.76 -11.27
N LEU A 557 -10.40 -26.79 -11.98
CA LEU A 557 -9.61 -25.72 -11.40
C LEU A 557 -10.45 -24.83 -10.48
N ILE A 558 -11.66 -24.46 -10.90
CA ILE A 558 -12.60 -23.64 -10.11
C ILE A 558 -12.96 -24.33 -8.79
N GLU A 559 -13.23 -25.64 -8.80
CA GLU A 559 -13.55 -26.38 -7.57
C GLU A 559 -12.40 -26.40 -6.56
N LYS A 560 -11.16 -26.47 -7.05
CA LYS A 560 -9.96 -26.40 -6.19
C LYS A 560 -9.77 -25.00 -5.62
N ILE A 561 -9.92 -23.97 -6.46
CA ILE A 561 -9.82 -22.57 -6.05
C ILE A 561 -10.90 -22.24 -4.99
N ALA A 562 -12.15 -22.65 -5.20
CA ALA A 562 -13.24 -22.34 -4.29
C ALA A 562 -13.07 -22.94 -2.88
N LYS A 563 -12.36 -24.07 -2.75
CA LYS A 563 -12.13 -24.76 -1.47
C LYS A 563 -10.91 -24.23 -0.70
N ASP A 564 -9.95 -23.62 -1.38
CA ASP A 564 -8.71 -23.09 -0.78
C ASP A 564 -8.74 -21.56 -0.75
N ARG A 565 -8.81 -21.00 0.46
CA ARG A 565 -8.86 -19.55 0.64
C ARG A 565 -7.61 -18.84 0.12
N GLN A 566 -6.41 -19.35 0.37
CA GLN A 566 -5.17 -18.68 -0.04
C GLN A 566 -5.06 -18.67 -1.56
N ARG A 567 -5.41 -19.80 -2.18
CA ARG A 567 -5.49 -19.89 -3.63
C ARG A 567 -6.54 -18.95 -4.20
N LEU A 568 -7.72 -18.85 -3.59
CA LEU A 568 -8.77 -17.92 -4.02
C LEU A 568 -8.33 -16.45 -3.93
N GLU A 569 -7.54 -16.07 -2.93
CA GLU A 569 -6.96 -14.72 -2.82
C GLU A 569 -6.00 -14.42 -3.99
N LEU A 570 -5.14 -15.37 -4.39
CA LEU A 570 -4.26 -15.22 -5.57
C LEU A 570 -5.08 -15.11 -6.88
N TRP A 571 -6.16 -15.87 -6.99
CA TRP A 571 -7.04 -15.90 -8.17
C TRP A 571 -8.09 -14.80 -8.23
N GLN A 572 -8.17 -13.90 -7.23
CA GLN A 572 -9.20 -12.85 -7.16
C GLN A 572 -9.26 -12.02 -8.45
N TYR A 573 -8.13 -11.50 -8.93
CA TYR A 573 -8.11 -10.63 -10.12
C TYR A 573 -8.43 -11.37 -11.43
N PRO A 574 -7.86 -12.56 -11.71
CA PRO A 574 -8.33 -13.39 -12.83
C PRO A 574 -9.83 -13.66 -12.78
N LEU A 575 -10.40 -13.93 -11.59
CA LEU A 575 -11.84 -14.16 -11.43
C LEU A 575 -12.66 -12.91 -11.72
N VAL A 576 -12.21 -11.72 -11.30
CA VAL A 576 -12.85 -10.44 -11.65
C VAL A 576 -12.89 -10.26 -13.17
N ILE A 577 -11.78 -10.53 -13.87
CA ILE A 577 -11.73 -10.47 -15.34
C ILE A 577 -12.68 -11.51 -15.96
N ALA A 578 -12.68 -12.74 -15.48
CA ALA A 578 -13.53 -13.82 -16.00
C ALA A 578 -15.02 -13.48 -15.84
N VAL A 579 -15.42 -13.02 -14.65
CA VAL A 579 -16.78 -12.57 -14.35
C VAL A 579 -17.19 -11.37 -15.21
N ALA A 580 -16.24 -10.53 -15.63
CA ALA A 580 -16.46 -9.38 -16.51
C ALA A 580 -16.41 -9.70 -18.02
N THR A 581 -16.05 -10.93 -18.43
CA THR A 581 -15.83 -11.26 -19.86
C THR A 581 -16.63 -12.46 -20.35
N PHE A 582 -16.96 -13.40 -19.47
CA PHE A 582 -17.58 -14.66 -19.87
C PHE A 582 -19.09 -14.55 -20.09
N SER A 583 -19.65 -15.53 -20.81
CA SER A 583 -21.09 -15.65 -21.03
C SER A 583 -21.85 -15.94 -19.72
N PRO A 584 -23.16 -15.67 -19.62
CA PRO A 584 -23.87 -15.78 -18.34
C PRO A 584 -23.85 -17.21 -17.79
N SER A 585 -23.88 -18.21 -18.68
CA SER A 585 -23.81 -19.63 -18.29
C SER A 585 -22.43 -20.02 -17.75
N GLN A 586 -21.35 -19.49 -18.32
CA GLN A 586 -19.98 -19.68 -17.81
C GLN A 586 -19.78 -18.99 -16.46
N VAL A 587 -20.25 -17.74 -16.33
CA VAL A 587 -20.19 -17.00 -15.06
C VAL A 587 -20.95 -17.74 -13.97
N SER A 588 -22.13 -18.28 -14.26
CA SER A 588 -22.92 -19.05 -13.29
C SER A 588 -22.17 -20.29 -12.79
N LYS A 589 -21.54 -21.05 -13.69
CA LYS A 589 -20.69 -22.21 -13.34
C LYS A 589 -19.47 -21.81 -12.52
N LEU A 590 -18.91 -20.62 -12.75
CA LEU A 590 -17.74 -20.11 -12.06
C LEU A 590 -18.07 -19.57 -10.66
N LEU A 591 -19.12 -18.76 -10.51
CA LEU A 591 -19.46 -18.12 -9.25
C LEU A 591 -20.16 -19.07 -8.27
N THR A 592 -20.97 -20.02 -8.74
CA THR A 592 -21.75 -20.90 -7.84
C THR A 592 -20.88 -21.63 -6.80
N PRO A 593 -19.76 -22.31 -7.17
CA PRO A 593 -18.87 -22.95 -6.19
C PRO A 593 -18.20 -21.96 -5.26
N ILE A 594 -17.80 -20.78 -5.76
CA ILE A 594 -17.09 -19.76 -4.97
C ILE A 594 -18.03 -19.13 -3.94
N VAL A 595 -19.23 -18.73 -4.36
CA VAL A 595 -20.27 -18.18 -3.47
C VAL A 595 -20.66 -19.19 -2.40
N THR A 596 -20.80 -20.46 -2.77
CA THR A 596 -21.20 -21.50 -1.81
C THR A 596 -20.15 -21.76 -0.73
N ASN A 597 -18.85 -21.66 -1.06
CA ASN A 597 -17.76 -21.95 -0.11
C ASN A 597 -17.18 -20.70 0.58
N GLN A 598 -17.13 -19.57 -0.13
CA GLN A 598 -16.43 -18.33 0.26
C GLN A 598 -17.24 -17.08 -0.17
N PRO A 599 -18.47 -16.87 0.33
CA PRO A 599 -19.40 -15.83 -0.14
C PRO A 599 -18.83 -14.40 0.00
N ALA A 600 -17.99 -14.14 1.00
CA ALA A 600 -17.31 -12.85 1.18
C ALA A 600 -16.44 -12.47 -0.03
N LEU A 601 -15.54 -13.39 -0.42
CA LEU A 601 -14.62 -13.16 -1.52
C LEU A 601 -15.39 -13.07 -2.84
N ALA A 602 -16.45 -13.87 -3.00
CA ALA A 602 -17.34 -13.77 -4.15
C ALA A 602 -18.05 -12.41 -4.25
N ALA A 603 -18.53 -11.86 -3.14
CA ALA A 603 -19.18 -10.55 -3.10
C ALA A 603 -18.23 -9.43 -3.57
N ASN A 604 -16.96 -9.50 -3.12
CA ASN A 604 -15.92 -8.58 -3.58
C ASN A 604 -15.64 -8.73 -5.09
N ILE A 605 -15.48 -9.97 -5.60
CA ILE A 605 -15.25 -10.24 -7.03
C ILE A 605 -16.40 -9.68 -7.87
N VAL A 606 -17.65 -9.95 -7.49
CA VAL A 606 -18.85 -9.49 -8.21
C VAL A 606 -18.94 -7.97 -8.19
N SER A 607 -18.67 -7.33 -7.05
CA SER A 607 -18.69 -5.88 -6.93
C SER A 607 -17.61 -5.23 -7.80
N GLU A 608 -16.38 -5.73 -7.75
CA GLU A 608 -15.23 -5.20 -8.49
C GLU A 608 -15.39 -5.38 -10.01
N ALA A 609 -15.88 -6.54 -10.46
CA ALA A 609 -16.17 -6.79 -11.87
C ALA A 609 -17.22 -5.80 -12.43
N LEU A 610 -18.12 -5.30 -11.60
CA LEU A 610 -19.25 -4.47 -12.00
C LEU A 610 -19.13 -3.00 -11.58
N ALA A 611 -18.01 -2.58 -10.98
CA ALA A 611 -17.79 -1.21 -10.50
C ALA A 611 -17.57 -0.18 -11.63
N PHE A 612 -17.22 -0.63 -12.84
CA PHE A 612 -16.75 0.23 -13.95
C PHE A 612 -17.67 0.27 -15.17
N HIS A 613 -18.90 -0.25 -15.08
CA HIS A 613 -19.78 -0.40 -16.23
C HIS A 613 -20.94 0.60 -16.20
N GLY A 614 -21.04 1.43 -17.23
CA GLY A 614 -22.16 2.34 -17.46
C GLY A 614 -23.45 1.59 -17.79
N ARG A 615 -24.59 2.29 -17.67
CA ARG A 615 -25.92 1.80 -18.04
C ARG A 615 -25.97 1.58 -19.56
N SER A 616 -26.24 0.38 -20.07
CA SER A 616 -26.41 0.16 -21.52
C SER A 616 -27.78 -0.38 -21.88
N ARG A 617 -28.09 -0.23 -23.17
CA ARG A 617 -29.41 -0.33 -23.81
C ARG A 617 -29.64 -1.67 -24.52
N GLU A 618 -28.72 -2.64 -24.41
CA GLU A 618 -28.72 -3.89 -25.18
C GLU A 618 -29.06 -5.14 -24.33
N ILE A 619 -30.22 -5.14 -23.67
CA ILE A 619 -30.85 -6.38 -23.12
C ILE A 619 -31.66 -7.11 -24.22
N SER A 620 -31.57 -6.64 -25.46
CA SER A 620 -32.49 -6.93 -26.57
C SER A 620 -32.46 -8.35 -27.13
N SER A 621 -31.63 -9.27 -26.61
CA SER A 621 -31.48 -10.63 -27.15
C SER A 621 -31.93 -11.78 -26.24
N LEU A 622 -32.24 -11.55 -24.96
CA LEU A 622 -32.66 -12.61 -24.02
C LEU A 622 -34.18 -12.59 -23.76
N SER A 623 -34.77 -13.77 -23.62
CA SER A 623 -36.18 -13.91 -23.21
C SER A 623 -36.36 -13.58 -21.72
N SER A 624 -37.58 -13.19 -21.35
CA SER A 624 -38.04 -12.99 -19.97
C SER A 624 -37.64 -14.14 -19.05
N LEU A 625 -37.91 -15.38 -19.46
CA LEU A 625 -37.63 -16.61 -18.69
C LEU A 625 -36.13 -16.85 -18.49
N GLU A 626 -35.30 -16.60 -19.50
CA GLU A 626 -33.83 -16.74 -19.37
C GLU A 626 -33.26 -15.73 -18.38
N LEU A 627 -33.77 -14.49 -18.38
CA LEU A 627 -33.40 -13.49 -17.38
C LEU A 627 -33.85 -13.91 -15.96
N GLY A 628 -35.07 -14.45 -15.84
CA GLY A 628 -35.58 -14.99 -14.59
C GLY A 628 -34.72 -16.15 -14.06
N GLN A 629 -34.28 -17.06 -14.93
CA GLN A 629 -33.41 -18.17 -14.52
C GLN A 629 -32.06 -17.68 -13.98
N GLN A 630 -31.46 -16.67 -14.62
CA GLN A 630 -30.21 -16.08 -14.12
C GLN A 630 -30.38 -15.46 -12.72
N VAL A 631 -31.49 -14.78 -12.47
CA VAL A 631 -31.83 -14.23 -11.15
C VAL A 631 -32.01 -15.35 -10.12
N ARG A 632 -32.77 -16.40 -10.47
CA ARG A 632 -33.03 -17.52 -9.57
C ARG A 632 -31.75 -18.27 -9.20
N ASP A 633 -30.91 -18.59 -10.17
CA ASP A 633 -29.65 -19.32 -9.95
C ASP A 633 -28.70 -18.53 -9.05
N ALA A 634 -28.51 -17.24 -9.34
CA ALA A 634 -27.67 -16.36 -8.53
C ALA A 634 -28.20 -16.23 -7.10
N MET A 635 -29.51 -16.01 -6.93
CA MET A 635 -30.15 -15.95 -5.61
C MET A 635 -29.98 -17.27 -4.85
N GLN A 636 -30.16 -18.42 -5.51
CA GLN A 636 -30.03 -19.73 -4.88
C GLN A 636 -28.60 -19.96 -4.39
N ALA A 637 -27.60 -19.57 -5.18
CA ALA A 637 -26.20 -19.66 -4.80
C ALA A 637 -25.90 -18.76 -3.58
N TRP A 638 -26.33 -17.50 -3.60
CA TRP A 638 -26.18 -16.59 -2.46
C TRP A 638 -26.83 -17.15 -1.20
N VAL A 639 -28.09 -17.56 -1.25
CA VAL A 639 -28.78 -18.18 -0.12
C VAL A 639 -28.03 -19.41 0.40
N SER A 640 -27.47 -20.22 -0.50
CA SER A 640 -26.69 -21.42 -0.14
C SER A 640 -25.35 -21.09 0.52
N GLY A 641 -24.67 -20.02 0.09
CA GLY A 641 -23.45 -19.52 0.71
C GLY A 641 -23.72 -18.81 2.05
N PHE A 642 -24.84 -18.11 2.14
CA PHE A 642 -25.32 -17.40 3.32
C PHE A 642 -26.13 -18.28 4.27
N LYS A 643 -25.96 -19.62 4.29
CA LYS A 643 -26.66 -20.54 5.21
C LYS A 643 -26.63 -20.12 6.70
N ALA A 644 -25.66 -19.29 7.12
CA ALA A 644 -25.61 -18.68 8.45
C ALA A 644 -26.69 -17.60 8.71
N PHE A 645 -27.33 -17.09 7.65
CA PHE A 645 -28.35 -16.04 7.59
C PHE A 645 -29.61 -16.52 6.83
N SER A 646 -29.85 -17.83 6.66
CA SER A 646 -30.98 -18.29 5.83
C SER A 646 -32.34 -18.29 6.54
N SER A 647 -32.37 -18.22 7.88
CA SER A 647 -33.62 -18.19 8.64
C SER A 647 -34.45 -16.88 8.53
N PRO A 648 -33.89 -15.70 8.21
CA PRO A 648 -34.65 -14.44 8.10
C PRO A 648 -35.10 -14.02 6.69
N ILE A 649 -34.67 -14.69 5.60
CA ILE A 649 -34.94 -14.18 4.25
C ILE A 649 -36.46 -14.34 3.97
N PRO A 650 -37.24 -13.24 3.86
CA PRO A 650 -38.71 -13.28 3.99
C PRO A 650 -39.44 -14.13 2.95
N PHE A 651 -38.77 -14.45 1.84
CA PHE A 651 -39.32 -15.23 0.73
C PHE A 651 -38.85 -16.69 0.71
N LEU A 652 -37.97 -17.15 1.60
CA LEU A 652 -37.57 -18.57 1.61
C LEU A 652 -38.69 -19.46 2.15
N GLN A 653 -38.87 -20.62 1.52
CA GLN A 653 -39.75 -21.67 2.05
C GLN A 653 -39.12 -22.30 3.31
N GLU A 654 -39.93 -22.89 4.19
CA GLU A 654 -39.47 -23.54 5.45
C GLU A 654 -38.40 -24.62 5.23
N ASN A 655 -38.34 -25.22 4.04
CA ASN A 655 -37.35 -26.21 3.63
C ASN A 655 -36.01 -25.60 3.13
N GLY A 656 -35.86 -24.26 3.16
CA GLY A 656 -34.69 -23.53 2.68
C GLY A 656 -34.58 -23.38 1.16
N LYS A 657 -35.61 -23.75 0.39
CA LYS A 657 -35.68 -23.57 -1.06
C LYS A 657 -36.28 -22.22 -1.45
N LEU A 658 -35.87 -21.70 -2.60
CA LEU A 658 -36.50 -20.54 -3.20
C LEU A 658 -37.89 -20.90 -3.76
N PRO A 659 -38.92 -20.07 -3.51
CA PRO A 659 -40.22 -20.20 -4.15
C PRO A 659 -40.14 -19.85 -5.64
N THR A 660 -41.14 -20.19 -6.44
CA THR A 660 -41.19 -19.83 -7.87
C THR A 660 -40.95 -18.33 -8.11
N LEU A 661 -40.11 -18.02 -9.09
CA LEU A 661 -39.85 -16.65 -9.53
C LEU A 661 -40.74 -16.31 -10.73
N GLY A 662 -41.52 -15.24 -10.61
CA GLY A 662 -42.22 -14.62 -11.72
C GLY A 662 -41.34 -13.53 -12.32
N VAL A 663 -41.22 -13.49 -13.65
CA VAL A 663 -40.44 -12.47 -14.37
C VAL A 663 -41.24 -11.84 -15.50
N ARG A 664 -41.03 -10.53 -15.73
CA ARG A 664 -41.60 -9.80 -16.86
C ARG A 664 -40.58 -8.82 -17.43
N LEU A 665 -40.47 -8.80 -18.75
CA LEU A 665 -39.65 -7.84 -19.49
C LEU A 665 -40.58 -6.85 -20.19
N SER A 666 -40.45 -5.56 -19.88
CA SER A 666 -41.22 -4.48 -20.50
C SER A 666 -40.29 -3.39 -21.05
N GLN A 667 -40.84 -2.53 -21.91
CA GLN A 667 -40.15 -1.31 -22.38
C GLN A 667 -40.70 -0.13 -21.56
N ARG A 668 -39.82 0.62 -20.90
CA ARG A 668 -40.20 1.78 -20.09
C ARG A 668 -39.49 3.03 -20.60
N VAL A 669 -40.25 4.12 -20.74
CA VAL A 669 -39.70 5.45 -21.05
C VAL A 669 -39.30 6.10 -19.74
N LEU A 670 -38.00 6.36 -19.55
CA LEU A 670 -37.49 7.05 -18.36
C LEU A 670 -37.35 8.55 -18.65
N GLY A 671 -37.87 9.37 -17.75
CA GLY A 671 -37.62 10.81 -17.73
C GLY A 671 -36.19 11.10 -17.30
N THR A 672 -35.58 12.14 -17.85
CA THR A 672 -34.20 12.53 -17.57
C THR A 672 -34.17 13.49 -16.37
N THR A 673 -33.13 13.42 -15.55
CA THR A 673 -32.93 14.35 -14.42
C THR A 673 -32.38 15.70 -14.86
N SER A 674 -31.96 15.82 -16.12
CA SER A 674 -31.45 17.07 -16.72
C SER A 674 -32.40 17.53 -17.83
N PRO A 675 -32.87 18.79 -17.83
CA PRO A 675 -33.76 19.34 -18.85
C PRO A 675 -33.16 19.39 -20.27
N SER A 676 -31.88 19.05 -20.45
CA SER A 676 -31.17 18.99 -21.74
C SER A 676 -31.20 17.63 -22.44
N GLU A 677 -31.69 16.57 -21.80
CA GLU A 677 -31.70 15.22 -22.36
C GLU A 677 -33.12 14.76 -22.74
N ALA A 678 -33.30 14.26 -23.96
CA ALA A 678 -34.57 13.71 -24.41
C ALA A 678 -34.90 12.39 -23.69
N PRO A 679 -36.19 12.12 -23.37
CA PRO A 679 -36.61 10.84 -22.81
C PRO A 679 -36.25 9.69 -23.76
N PHE A 680 -35.78 8.57 -23.20
CA PHE A 680 -35.39 7.38 -23.96
C PHE A 680 -36.12 6.13 -23.46
N SER A 681 -36.45 5.23 -24.39
CA SER A 681 -37.01 3.91 -24.07
C SER A 681 -35.89 2.96 -23.65
N THR A 682 -36.13 2.17 -22.61
CA THR A 682 -35.19 1.16 -22.13
C THR A 682 -35.90 -0.08 -21.61
N ALA A 683 -35.20 -1.21 -21.61
CA ALA A 683 -35.71 -2.46 -21.07
C ALA A 683 -35.85 -2.39 -19.55
N TRP A 684 -36.97 -2.85 -19.03
CA TRP A 684 -37.29 -2.86 -17.61
C TRP A 684 -37.65 -4.29 -17.22
N VAL A 685 -36.95 -4.83 -16.22
CA VAL A 685 -37.19 -6.18 -15.72
C VAL A 685 -37.92 -6.10 -14.41
N GLU A 686 -39.02 -6.84 -14.31
CA GLU A 686 -39.81 -6.98 -13.10
C GLU A 686 -39.75 -8.42 -12.62
N VAL A 687 -39.56 -8.59 -11.31
CA VAL A 687 -39.49 -9.90 -10.67
C VAL A 687 -40.36 -9.93 -9.43
N ALA A 688 -40.99 -11.07 -9.15
CA ALA A 688 -41.76 -11.31 -7.93
C ALA A 688 -41.62 -12.77 -7.48
N TRP A 689 -41.67 -13.01 -6.17
CA TRP A 689 -41.57 -14.36 -5.61
C TRP A 689 -42.97 -14.87 -5.25
N HIS A 690 -43.33 -16.07 -5.70
CA HIS A 690 -44.63 -16.67 -5.42
C HIS A 690 -44.71 -17.16 -3.97
N SER A 691 -45.85 -16.98 -3.32
CA SER A 691 -46.05 -17.40 -1.93
C SER A 691 -47.13 -18.44 -1.74
N GLY A 692 -47.79 -18.87 -2.82
CA GLY A 692 -48.76 -19.96 -2.79
C GLY A 692 -48.09 -21.34 -2.80
N ASN A 693 -48.82 -22.34 -2.32
CA ASN A 693 -48.41 -23.75 -2.29
C ASN A 693 -48.65 -24.48 -3.63
N GLU A 694 -48.88 -23.73 -4.70
CA GLU A 694 -49.11 -24.28 -6.03
C GLU A 694 -47.83 -24.85 -6.61
N ASN A 695 -47.94 -25.98 -7.32
CA ASN A 695 -46.81 -26.63 -7.97
C ASN A 695 -46.49 -25.93 -9.30
N LEU A 696 -45.84 -24.77 -9.22
CA LEU A 696 -45.39 -24.00 -10.38
C LEU A 696 -43.94 -24.38 -10.76
N PRO A 697 -43.53 -24.19 -12.02
CA PRO A 697 -42.13 -24.25 -12.41
C PRO A 697 -41.25 -23.30 -11.58
N ASP A 698 -39.93 -23.51 -11.63
CA ASP A 698 -38.95 -22.68 -10.92
C ASP A 698 -39.01 -21.19 -11.33
N VAL A 699 -39.26 -20.94 -12.62
CA VAL A 699 -39.42 -19.60 -13.22
C VAL A 699 -40.63 -19.61 -14.14
N VAL A 700 -41.47 -18.57 -14.05
CA VAL A 700 -42.64 -18.37 -14.92
C VAL A 700 -42.75 -16.90 -15.35
N GLU A 701 -43.49 -16.63 -16.42
CA GLU A 701 -43.82 -15.25 -16.77
C GLU A 701 -44.88 -14.69 -15.83
N LEU A 702 -44.74 -13.42 -15.42
CA LEU A 702 -45.78 -12.76 -14.63
C LEU A 702 -47.04 -12.55 -15.48
N PRO A 703 -48.24 -12.70 -14.90
CA PRO A 703 -49.50 -12.47 -15.60
C PRO A 703 -49.54 -11.10 -16.31
N LEU A 704 -50.04 -11.11 -17.56
CA LEU A 704 -50.34 -9.92 -18.34
C LEU A 704 -51.66 -9.31 -17.84
N SER A 705 -51.61 -8.58 -16.73
CA SER A 705 -52.68 -7.67 -16.33
C SER A 705 -52.10 -6.28 -16.11
N THR A 706 -52.95 -5.28 -16.34
CA THR A 706 -52.74 -3.85 -16.09
C THR A 706 -51.90 -3.59 -14.84
N GLU A 707 -51.17 -2.47 -14.82
CA GLU A 707 -50.13 -2.00 -13.86
C GLU A 707 -50.45 -2.05 -12.34
N ASP A 708 -51.49 -2.77 -11.95
CA ASP A 708 -52.04 -2.91 -10.62
C ASP A 708 -51.32 -4.01 -9.83
N SER A 709 -50.39 -3.58 -8.97
CA SER A 709 -49.67 -4.46 -8.05
C SER A 709 -50.61 -5.28 -7.17
N ASP A 710 -51.79 -4.76 -6.85
CA ASP A 710 -52.77 -5.37 -5.95
C ASP A 710 -53.35 -6.67 -6.54
N TYR A 711 -53.51 -6.73 -7.86
CA TYR A 711 -53.94 -7.95 -8.53
C TYR A 711 -52.87 -9.05 -8.48
N LEU A 712 -51.60 -8.71 -8.73
CA LEU A 712 -50.49 -9.67 -8.61
C LEU A 712 -50.35 -10.19 -7.17
N PHE A 713 -50.51 -9.31 -6.17
CA PHE A 713 -50.55 -9.71 -4.77
C PHE A 713 -51.69 -10.68 -4.47
N SER A 714 -52.89 -10.46 -5.02
CA SER A 714 -54.04 -11.36 -4.84
C SER A 714 -53.81 -12.77 -5.41
N LEU A 715 -52.94 -12.88 -6.42
CA LEU A 715 -52.52 -14.14 -7.02
C LEU A 715 -51.31 -14.78 -6.32
N GLY A 716 -50.92 -14.27 -5.14
CA GLY A 716 -49.83 -14.83 -4.35
C GLY A 716 -48.43 -14.39 -4.76
N TRP A 717 -48.27 -13.47 -5.72
CA TRP A 717 -46.98 -12.88 -6.08
C TRP A 717 -46.59 -11.78 -5.09
N LYS A 718 -45.53 -12.01 -4.31
CA LYS A 718 -45.01 -11.07 -3.32
C LYS A 718 -43.76 -10.37 -3.83
N THR A 719 -43.43 -9.24 -3.20
CA THR A 719 -42.18 -8.49 -3.40
C THR A 719 -41.90 -8.16 -4.86
N LEU A 720 -42.87 -7.57 -5.56
CA LEU A 720 -42.68 -7.10 -6.94
C LEU A 720 -41.61 -6.01 -6.97
N GLN A 721 -40.52 -6.26 -7.68
CA GLN A 721 -39.41 -5.34 -7.84
C GLN A 721 -39.13 -5.12 -9.31
N GLY A 722 -39.09 -3.86 -9.72
CA GLY A 722 -38.68 -3.45 -11.05
C GLY A 722 -37.29 -2.82 -11.03
N PHE A 723 -36.46 -3.14 -12.00
CA PHE A 723 -35.15 -2.52 -12.14
C PHE A 723 -34.72 -2.40 -13.61
N LEU A 724 -33.78 -1.48 -13.82
CA LEU A 724 -33.04 -1.37 -15.07
C LEU A 724 -31.87 -2.36 -15.01
N PRO A 725 -31.79 -3.36 -15.89
CA PRO A 725 -30.66 -4.29 -15.87
C PRO A 725 -29.36 -3.57 -16.22
N TYR A 726 -28.26 -3.98 -15.60
CA TYR A 726 -26.94 -3.49 -15.99
C TYR A 726 -26.59 -4.01 -17.39
N SER A 727 -25.72 -3.28 -18.09
CA SER A 727 -25.19 -3.64 -19.42
C SER A 727 -24.40 -4.95 -19.45
N HIS A 728 -23.99 -5.41 -18.27
CA HIS A 728 -23.05 -6.50 -18.13
C HIS A 728 -23.76 -7.85 -17.94
N ILE A 729 -23.19 -8.90 -18.51
CA ILE A 729 -23.70 -10.28 -18.55
C ILE A 729 -23.95 -10.91 -17.16
N SER A 730 -23.28 -10.39 -16.13
CA SER A 730 -23.28 -10.90 -14.74
C SER A 730 -24.17 -10.08 -13.79
N TRP A 731 -25.01 -9.20 -14.32
CA TRP A 731 -25.83 -8.26 -13.54
C TRP A 731 -26.68 -8.95 -12.46
N ALA A 732 -27.20 -10.15 -12.75
CA ALA A 732 -28.06 -10.89 -11.85
C ALA A 732 -27.36 -11.20 -10.52
N TRP A 733 -26.06 -11.47 -10.53
CA TRP A 733 -25.28 -11.76 -9.33
C TRP A 733 -25.15 -10.56 -8.40
N LYS A 734 -24.90 -9.37 -8.93
CA LYS A 734 -24.84 -8.14 -8.13
C LYS A 734 -26.21 -7.72 -7.64
N TRP A 735 -27.21 -7.74 -8.52
CA TRP A 735 -28.56 -7.37 -8.14
C TRP A 735 -29.10 -8.30 -7.04
N THR A 736 -28.93 -9.61 -7.17
CA THR A 736 -29.35 -10.56 -6.13
C THR A 736 -28.55 -10.40 -4.83
N LEU A 737 -27.24 -10.12 -4.89
CA LEU A 737 -26.45 -9.77 -3.70
C LEU A 737 -26.99 -8.52 -3.01
N GLU A 738 -27.29 -7.46 -3.77
CA GLU A 738 -27.90 -6.23 -3.26
C GLU A 738 -29.27 -6.52 -2.63
N GLN A 739 -30.09 -7.40 -3.22
CA GLN A 739 -31.37 -7.81 -2.64
C GLN A 739 -31.20 -8.62 -1.35
N VAL A 740 -30.23 -9.53 -1.29
CA VAL A 740 -29.92 -10.28 -0.07
C VAL A 740 -29.44 -9.32 1.02
N ILE A 741 -28.52 -8.41 0.72
CA ILE A 741 -28.06 -7.39 1.68
C ILE A 741 -29.23 -6.49 2.12
N SER A 742 -30.08 -6.08 1.20
CA SER A 742 -31.23 -5.21 1.49
C SER A 742 -32.24 -5.89 2.41
N SER A 743 -32.62 -7.13 2.08
CA SER A 743 -33.55 -7.93 2.89
C SER A 743 -32.97 -8.30 4.27
N LEU A 744 -31.66 -8.53 4.37
CA LEU A 744 -31.01 -8.84 5.65
C LEU A 744 -30.80 -7.60 6.53
N LEU A 745 -30.44 -6.44 5.96
CA LEU A 745 -29.88 -5.32 6.73
C LEU A 745 -30.62 -3.99 6.53
N ASN A 746 -31.03 -3.65 5.31
CA ASN A 746 -31.69 -2.37 5.05
C ASN A 746 -33.10 -2.32 5.63
N GLU A 747 -33.82 -3.44 5.58
CA GLU A 747 -35.17 -3.60 6.13
C GLU A 747 -35.23 -3.65 7.66
N ARG A 748 -34.08 -3.91 8.30
CA ARG A 748 -33.91 -4.00 9.77
C ARG A 748 -34.90 -4.97 10.43
N SER A 749 -35.12 -6.11 9.79
CA SER A 749 -36.19 -7.08 10.09
C SER A 749 -35.67 -8.47 10.48
N LEU A 750 -34.41 -8.57 10.90
CA LEU A 750 -33.86 -9.84 11.39
C LEU A 750 -34.61 -10.24 12.66
N PRO A 751 -35.03 -11.51 12.77
CA PRO A 751 -35.79 -11.97 13.92
C PRO A 751 -34.95 -11.89 15.20
N VAL A 752 -35.57 -11.31 16.22
CA VAL A 752 -35.06 -11.25 17.59
C VAL A 752 -36.13 -11.83 18.52
N GLU A 753 -35.70 -12.45 19.61
CA GLU A 753 -36.61 -13.14 20.54
C GLU A 753 -37.13 -12.23 21.65
N ALA A 754 -36.39 -11.19 22.01
CA ALA A 754 -36.74 -10.25 23.08
C ALA A 754 -35.82 -9.01 23.09
N GLY A 755 -36.15 -8.03 23.94
CA GLY A 755 -35.27 -6.90 24.26
C GLY A 755 -35.56 -5.67 23.43
N CYS A 756 -34.67 -4.67 23.45
CA CYS A 756 -34.98 -3.35 22.90
C CYS A 756 -35.21 -3.35 21.38
N LEU A 757 -34.58 -4.25 20.62
CA LEU A 757 -34.84 -4.40 19.18
C LEU A 757 -36.27 -4.88 18.91
N SER A 758 -36.70 -5.93 19.64
CA SER A 758 -38.06 -6.47 19.56
C SER A 758 -39.08 -5.40 19.97
N LEU A 759 -38.81 -4.70 21.07
CA LEU A 759 -39.67 -3.66 21.60
C LEU A 759 -39.82 -2.45 20.66
N GLU A 760 -38.75 -1.98 20.00
CA GLU A 760 -38.87 -0.87 19.04
C GLU A 760 -39.71 -1.25 17.81
N ALA A 761 -39.55 -2.49 17.29
CA ALA A 761 -40.37 -3.01 16.19
C ALA A 761 -41.85 -3.18 16.61
N ALA A 762 -42.09 -3.75 17.80
CA ALA A 762 -43.41 -3.88 18.40
C ALA A 762 -44.08 -2.52 18.64
N TRP A 763 -43.33 -1.55 19.17
CA TRP A 763 -43.82 -0.21 19.45
C TRP A 763 -44.26 0.50 18.18
N PHE A 764 -43.48 0.34 17.10
CA PHE A 764 -43.82 0.91 15.81
C PHE A 764 -45.16 0.39 15.28
N SER A 765 -45.36 -0.93 15.23
CA SER A 765 -46.62 -1.50 14.75
C SER A 765 -47.78 -1.16 15.68
N ALA A 766 -47.58 -1.15 16.99
CA ALA A 766 -48.58 -0.74 17.99
C ALA A 766 -49.07 0.70 17.75
N LEU A 767 -48.16 1.65 17.50
CA LEU A 767 -48.52 3.04 17.18
C LEU A 767 -49.27 3.14 15.86
N TYR A 768 -48.85 2.37 14.85
CA TYR A 768 -49.49 2.37 13.53
C TYR A 768 -50.94 1.89 13.60
N ILE A 769 -51.17 0.69 14.16
CA ILE A 769 -52.50 0.08 14.19
C ILE A 769 -53.47 0.83 15.12
N THR A 770 -52.96 1.55 16.12
CA THR A 770 -53.79 2.38 17.01
C THR A 770 -53.94 3.82 16.54
N ASN A 771 -53.45 4.15 15.34
CA ASN A 771 -53.47 5.49 14.74
C ASN A 771 -52.84 6.58 15.65
N ARG A 772 -51.82 6.21 16.42
CA ARG A 772 -51.00 7.11 17.26
C ARG A 772 -49.73 7.58 16.51
N HIS A 773 -49.79 7.64 15.18
CA HIS A 773 -48.65 7.90 14.28
C HIS A 773 -47.85 9.17 14.67
N PRO A 774 -46.52 9.23 14.43
CA PRO A 774 -45.64 10.33 14.81
C PRO A 774 -46.03 11.75 14.37
N LYS A 775 -47.02 11.95 13.48
CA LYS A 775 -47.59 13.29 13.21
C LYS A 775 -48.42 13.82 14.40
N ASN A 776 -48.96 12.94 15.23
CA ASN A 776 -49.68 13.25 16.48
C ASN A 776 -48.75 13.05 17.69
N TYR A 777 -47.75 13.93 17.79
CA TYR A 777 -46.69 13.93 18.81
C TYR A 777 -47.11 13.82 20.28
N PRO A 778 -48.31 14.22 20.75
CA PRO A 778 -48.65 14.06 22.16
C PRO A 778 -48.65 12.58 22.58
N ASN A 779 -49.06 11.67 21.70
CA ASN A 779 -49.41 10.30 22.10
C ASN A 779 -48.31 9.24 21.91
N TYR A 780 -47.14 9.62 21.37
CA TYR A 780 -46.07 8.69 21.01
C TYR A 780 -45.45 7.95 22.21
N SER A 781 -45.37 8.61 23.37
CA SER A 781 -44.68 8.08 24.57
C SER A 781 -45.64 7.48 25.60
N TYR A 782 -46.95 7.53 25.36
CA TYR A 782 -47.94 7.03 26.32
C TYR A 782 -48.14 5.52 26.16
N PRO A 783 -48.21 4.75 27.26
CA PRO A 783 -48.50 3.33 27.22
C PRO A 783 -49.77 3.00 26.41
N ILE A 784 -49.75 1.85 25.75
CA ILE A 784 -50.88 1.36 24.95
C ILE A 784 -51.47 0.13 25.66
N PRO A 785 -52.73 0.17 26.11
CA PRO A 785 -53.36 -0.96 26.76
C PRO A 785 -53.35 -2.22 25.88
N LEU A 786 -53.00 -3.38 26.45
CA LEU A 786 -52.95 -4.65 25.71
C LEU A 786 -54.34 -5.01 25.14
N SER A 787 -55.42 -4.74 25.88
CA SER A 787 -56.80 -4.95 25.43
C SER A 787 -57.16 -4.14 24.18
N GLN A 788 -56.60 -2.93 24.04
CA GLN A 788 -56.77 -2.10 22.85
C GLN A 788 -56.07 -2.75 21.64
N LEU A 789 -54.83 -3.22 21.82
CA LEU A 789 -54.05 -3.87 20.78
C LEU A 789 -54.70 -5.19 20.32
N GLU A 790 -55.19 -6.00 21.25
CA GLU A 790 -55.90 -7.25 20.96
C GLU A 790 -57.15 -7.00 20.10
N THR A 791 -57.94 -6.00 20.46
CA THR A 791 -59.15 -5.63 19.72
C THR A 791 -58.83 -5.24 18.28
N VAL A 792 -57.75 -4.48 18.07
CA VAL A 792 -57.34 -4.03 16.74
C VAL A 792 -56.71 -5.17 15.94
N LEU A 793 -55.89 -6.02 16.55
CA LEU A 793 -55.28 -7.19 15.89
C LEU A 793 -56.33 -8.18 15.38
N VAL A 794 -57.43 -8.39 16.13
CA VAL A 794 -58.56 -9.22 15.67
C VAL A 794 -59.25 -8.61 14.46
N LYS A 795 -59.41 -7.27 14.42
CA LYS A 795 -60.01 -6.57 13.27
C LYS A 795 -59.12 -6.61 12.03
N ILE A 796 -57.81 -6.53 12.23
CA ILE A 796 -56.82 -6.60 11.16
C ILE A 796 -56.82 -8.02 10.54
N GLY A 797 -57.02 -9.08 11.33
CA GLY A 797 -57.12 -10.45 10.82
C GLY A 797 -55.92 -10.85 9.94
N ASP A 798 -56.18 -11.51 8.81
CA ASP A 798 -55.17 -11.95 7.83
C ASP A 798 -54.86 -10.87 6.76
N SER A 799 -55.02 -9.58 7.12
CA SER A 799 -54.68 -8.48 6.22
C SER A 799 -53.22 -8.58 5.77
N HIS A 800 -53.01 -8.36 4.47
CA HIS A 800 -51.69 -8.48 3.87
C HIS A 800 -50.89 -7.19 4.08
N PHE A 801 -49.81 -7.27 4.84
CA PHE A 801 -48.87 -6.17 5.05
C PHE A 801 -47.54 -6.40 4.33
N PRO A 802 -46.76 -5.34 4.02
CA PRO A 802 -45.37 -5.48 3.57
C PRO A 802 -44.52 -6.32 4.55
N PRO A 803 -43.50 -7.05 4.08
CA PRO A 803 -42.68 -7.95 4.92
C PRO A 803 -42.13 -7.27 6.19
N VAL A 804 -41.63 -6.04 6.03
CA VAL A 804 -41.12 -5.20 7.12
C VAL A 804 -42.18 -4.96 8.21
N PHE A 805 -43.42 -4.70 7.82
CA PHE A 805 -44.51 -4.49 8.78
C PHE A 805 -45.00 -5.81 9.40
N GLN A 806 -44.97 -6.91 8.64
CA GLN A 806 -45.24 -8.25 9.18
C GLN A 806 -44.24 -8.63 10.26
N HIS A 807 -42.96 -8.29 10.09
CA HIS A 807 -41.94 -8.44 11.13
C HIS A 807 -42.35 -7.65 12.38
N CYS A 808 -42.69 -6.35 12.24
CA CYS A 808 -43.13 -5.52 13.37
C CYS A 808 -44.40 -6.06 14.06
N LEU A 809 -45.35 -6.65 13.32
CA LEU A 809 -46.52 -7.30 13.90
C LEU A 809 -46.16 -8.59 14.64
N THR A 810 -45.20 -9.34 14.13
CA THR A 810 -44.69 -10.55 14.78
C THR A 810 -44.01 -10.19 16.10
N GLN A 811 -43.16 -9.16 16.10
CA GLN A 811 -42.53 -8.64 17.31
C GLN A 811 -43.55 -8.08 18.31
N LEU A 812 -44.62 -7.44 17.83
CA LEU A 812 -45.73 -7.00 18.68
C LEU A 812 -46.40 -8.16 19.41
N LYS A 813 -46.68 -9.28 18.73
CA LYS A 813 -47.24 -10.48 19.38
C LYS A 813 -46.30 -11.02 20.46
N ILE A 814 -45.00 -11.08 20.17
CA ILE A 814 -43.96 -11.54 21.12
C ILE A 814 -43.93 -10.64 22.38
N GLU A 815 -43.86 -9.32 22.19
CA GLU A 815 -43.76 -8.38 23.31
C GLU A 815 -45.08 -8.27 24.10
N MET A 816 -46.24 -8.46 23.46
CA MET A 816 -47.52 -8.57 24.17
C MET A 816 -47.56 -9.81 25.07
N GLU A 817 -47.08 -10.96 24.59
CA GLU A 817 -46.94 -12.16 25.43
C GLU A 817 -45.94 -11.95 26.57
N ALA A 818 -44.81 -11.30 26.30
CA ALA A 818 -43.82 -10.97 27.31
C ALA A 818 -44.41 -10.04 28.39
N ALA A 819 -45.17 -9.01 28.00
CA ALA A 819 -45.87 -8.11 28.91
C ALA A 819 -46.88 -8.88 29.79
N ARG A 820 -47.65 -9.82 29.22
CA ARG A 820 -48.55 -10.70 29.99
C ARG A 820 -47.81 -11.55 31.00
N ARG A 821 -46.70 -12.19 30.60
CA ARG A 821 -45.85 -13.00 31.51
C ARG A 821 -45.31 -12.15 32.68
N ARG A 822 -45.04 -10.86 32.43
CA ARG A 822 -44.62 -9.86 33.43
C ARG A 822 -45.78 -9.24 34.23
N LYS A 823 -47.04 -9.69 34.01
CA LYS A 823 -48.26 -9.15 34.63
C LYS A 823 -48.50 -7.65 34.36
N GLN A 824 -48.08 -7.17 33.19
CA GLN A 824 -48.34 -5.82 32.73
C GLN A 824 -49.67 -5.75 31.96
N THR A 825 -50.35 -4.61 32.02
CA THR A 825 -51.64 -4.36 31.35
C THR A 825 -51.50 -3.55 30.05
N ASP A 826 -50.31 -3.06 29.78
CA ASP A 826 -49.99 -2.14 28.71
C ASP A 826 -48.60 -2.46 28.14
N LEU A 827 -48.44 -2.14 26.84
CA LEU A 827 -47.15 -2.05 26.19
C LEU A 827 -46.58 -0.66 26.45
N SER A 828 -45.30 -0.57 26.82
CA SER A 828 -44.65 0.69 27.15
C SER A 828 -43.16 0.68 26.78
N LEU A 829 -42.62 1.84 26.41
CA LEU A 829 -41.20 2.05 26.18
C LEU A 829 -40.42 2.09 27.52
N PRO A 830 -39.08 1.91 27.50
CA PRO A 830 -38.25 2.08 28.69
C PRO A 830 -38.48 3.45 29.35
N THR A 831 -38.48 3.49 30.70
CA THR A 831 -38.76 4.72 31.46
C THR A 831 -37.81 5.86 31.11
N SER A 832 -36.53 5.58 30.86
CA SER A 832 -35.55 6.59 30.42
C SER A 832 -35.91 7.21 29.07
N PHE A 833 -36.47 6.44 28.13
CA PHE A 833 -36.89 6.93 26.82
C PHE A 833 -38.12 7.83 26.97
N ILE A 834 -39.08 7.42 27.79
CA ILE A 834 -40.28 8.18 28.12
C ILE A 834 -39.90 9.51 28.80
N VAL A 835 -39.11 9.45 29.89
CA VAL A 835 -38.66 10.64 30.65
C VAL A 835 -37.86 11.58 29.76
N PHE A 836 -36.98 11.07 28.90
CA PHE A 836 -36.23 11.91 27.96
C PHE A 836 -37.13 12.59 26.91
N ARG A 837 -38.15 11.90 26.39
CA ARG A 837 -39.14 12.45 25.43
C ARG A 837 -40.02 13.54 26.04
N HIS A 838 -40.46 13.38 27.29
CA HIS A 838 -41.42 14.29 27.92
C HIS A 838 -40.81 15.60 28.45
N ASN A 839 -39.49 15.65 28.63
CA ASN A 839 -38.81 16.84 29.14
C ASN A 839 -38.20 17.68 28.01
N ASN A 840 -38.73 18.89 27.79
CA ASN A 840 -38.19 19.85 26.82
C ASN A 840 -36.80 20.40 27.20
N PHE A 841 -36.46 20.35 28.50
CA PHE A 841 -35.16 20.77 29.04
C PHE A 841 -34.60 19.62 29.91
N ILE A 842 -33.49 19.06 29.46
CA ILE A 842 -32.95 17.80 29.97
C ILE A 842 -31.90 18.10 31.04
N SER A 843 -32.04 17.55 32.25
CA SER A 843 -30.90 17.51 33.17
C SER A 843 -29.82 16.60 32.58
N ASN A 844 -28.54 16.95 32.75
CA ASN A 844 -27.44 16.18 32.18
C ASN A 844 -27.50 14.68 32.57
N GLU A 845 -28.07 14.36 33.74
CA GLU A 845 -28.30 12.97 34.18
C GLU A 845 -29.39 12.25 33.39
N ILE A 846 -30.49 12.91 33.02
CA ILE A 846 -31.53 12.31 32.17
C ILE A 846 -30.96 12.03 30.76
N LEU A 847 -30.13 12.94 30.24
CA LEU A 847 -29.41 12.75 28.97
C LEU A 847 -28.45 11.56 29.07
N ARG A 848 -27.64 11.50 30.13
CA ARG A 848 -26.71 10.39 30.36
C ARG A 848 -27.43 9.06 30.42
N LYS A 849 -28.49 8.97 31.22
CA LYS A 849 -29.24 7.73 31.40
C LYS A 849 -29.92 7.27 30.11
N TYR A 850 -30.47 8.19 29.31
CA TYR A 850 -31.01 7.89 28.00
C TYR A 850 -29.94 7.34 27.03
N VAL A 851 -28.79 8.01 26.93
CA VAL A 851 -27.69 7.56 26.05
C VAL A 851 -27.17 6.19 26.50
N GLU A 852 -26.97 5.97 27.80
CA GLU A 852 -26.57 4.67 28.34
C GLU A 852 -27.55 3.56 27.97
N ASP A 853 -28.85 3.77 28.16
CA ASP A 853 -29.87 2.75 27.89
C ASP A 853 -30.03 2.46 26.39
N VAL A 854 -29.88 3.48 25.53
CA VAL A 854 -29.88 3.29 24.06
C VAL A 854 -28.68 2.46 23.62
N TYR A 855 -27.48 2.81 24.07
CA TYR A 855 -26.26 2.09 23.68
C TYR A 855 -26.22 0.68 24.29
N LEU A 856 -26.73 0.50 25.50
CA LEU A 856 -26.88 -0.83 26.12
C LEU A 856 -27.85 -1.69 25.33
N GLY A 857 -29.06 -1.17 25.04
CA GLY A 857 -30.05 -1.89 24.24
C GLY A 857 -29.54 -2.23 22.84
N ALA A 858 -28.76 -1.34 22.21
CA ALA A 858 -28.13 -1.60 20.92
C ALA A 858 -27.04 -2.65 21.02
N PHE A 859 -26.30 -2.70 22.12
CA PHE A 859 -25.20 -3.65 22.30
C PHE A 859 -25.73 -5.05 22.57
N GLU A 860 -26.74 -5.17 23.42
CA GLU A 860 -27.49 -6.41 23.61
C GLU A 860 -28.16 -6.86 22.31
N GLY A 861 -28.78 -5.92 21.59
CA GLY A 861 -29.39 -6.17 20.29
C GLY A 861 -28.39 -6.70 19.26
N TYR A 862 -27.25 -6.03 19.11
CA TYR A 862 -26.15 -6.49 18.26
C TYR A 862 -25.69 -7.89 18.67
N GLN A 863 -25.49 -8.14 19.97
CA GLN A 863 -25.08 -9.44 20.48
C GLN A 863 -26.08 -10.54 20.14
N GLN A 864 -27.39 -10.26 20.25
CA GLN A 864 -28.43 -11.19 19.80
C GLN A 864 -28.35 -11.45 18.29
N LEU A 865 -28.20 -10.40 17.48
CA LEU A 865 -28.08 -10.53 16.02
C LEU A 865 -26.88 -11.39 15.63
N VAL A 866 -25.71 -11.20 16.24
CA VAL A 866 -24.52 -12.00 15.92
C VAL A 866 -24.58 -13.41 16.51
N ASN A 867 -25.18 -13.63 17.68
CA ASN A 867 -25.35 -14.96 18.26
C ASN A 867 -26.29 -15.85 17.43
N ASN A 868 -27.23 -15.24 16.70
CA ASN A 868 -28.07 -15.95 15.73
C ASN A 868 -27.30 -16.35 14.46
N LEU A 869 -26.05 -15.89 14.30
CA LEU A 869 -25.16 -16.32 13.21
C LEU A 869 -24.41 -17.59 13.59
N HIS A 870 -24.02 -18.35 12.58
CA HIS A 870 -23.29 -19.58 12.79
C HIS A 870 -21.96 -19.32 13.58
N PRO A 871 -21.66 -20.05 14.68
CA PRO A 871 -20.59 -19.70 15.62
C PRO A 871 -19.20 -19.52 15.02
N LYS A 872 -18.88 -20.22 13.92
CA LYS A 872 -17.60 -20.08 13.20
C LYS A 872 -17.37 -18.70 12.56
N PHE A 873 -18.39 -17.85 12.47
CA PHE A 873 -18.28 -16.49 11.92
C PHE A 873 -17.97 -15.43 12.97
N LEU A 874 -18.34 -15.65 14.23
CA LEU A 874 -18.13 -14.69 15.32
C LEU A 874 -16.67 -14.22 15.46
N PRO A 875 -15.64 -15.10 15.41
CA PRO A 875 -14.25 -14.66 15.57
C PRO A 875 -13.73 -13.82 14.40
N LYS A 876 -14.47 -13.77 13.27
CA LYS A 876 -14.08 -13.04 12.07
C LYS A 876 -14.64 -11.63 12.03
N LEU A 877 -15.72 -11.34 12.76
CA LEU A 877 -16.31 -10.01 12.82
C LEU A 877 -15.56 -9.15 13.85
N PRO A 878 -15.12 -7.93 13.52
CA PRO A 878 -14.35 -7.09 14.43
C PRO A 878 -15.00 -6.95 15.81
N LEU A 879 -16.20 -6.37 15.94
CA LEU A 879 -16.83 -6.15 17.24
C LEU A 879 -17.19 -7.47 17.95
N ALA A 880 -17.65 -8.48 17.22
CA ALA A 880 -17.98 -9.78 17.83
C ALA A 880 -16.72 -10.49 18.38
N SER A 881 -15.57 -10.30 17.75
CA SER A 881 -14.32 -10.95 18.13
C SER A 881 -13.78 -10.51 19.49
N ILE A 882 -14.20 -9.35 19.99
CA ILE A 882 -13.77 -8.81 21.30
C ILE A 882 -14.78 -9.05 22.43
N LEU A 883 -15.90 -9.72 22.16
CA LEU A 883 -16.91 -10.03 23.18
C LEU A 883 -16.39 -11.04 24.21
N PRO A 884 -16.74 -10.90 25.51
CA PRO A 884 -17.50 -9.81 26.10
C PRO A 884 -16.70 -8.49 26.11
N ALA A 885 -17.38 -7.36 25.88
CA ALA A 885 -16.73 -6.06 25.80
C ALA A 885 -17.45 -4.99 26.63
N ARG A 886 -16.74 -3.90 26.92
CA ARG A 886 -17.29 -2.69 27.53
C ARG A 886 -17.26 -1.53 26.54
N LEU A 887 -18.37 -0.82 26.41
CA LEU A 887 -18.41 0.48 25.75
C LEU A 887 -18.22 1.58 26.79
N VAL A 888 -17.13 2.33 26.67
CA VAL A 888 -16.83 3.47 27.55
C VAL A 888 -17.04 4.76 26.76
N GLY A 889 -17.90 5.64 27.28
CA GLY A 889 -18.21 6.89 26.62
C GLY A 889 -18.20 8.11 27.54
N VAL A 890 -18.13 9.27 26.90
CA VAL A 890 -18.22 10.58 27.53
C VAL A 890 -19.27 11.38 26.79
N ILE A 891 -20.15 12.04 27.53
CA ILE A 891 -21.14 12.99 27.01
C ILE A 891 -20.71 14.38 27.43
N VAL A 892 -20.61 15.26 26.45
CA VAL A 892 -20.36 16.69 26.58
C VAL A 892 -21.69 17.42 26.38
N PRO A 893 -22.30 17.95 27.45
CA PRO A 893 -23.53 18.72 27.37
C PRO A 893 -23.35 20.04 26.59
N PRO A 894 -24.45 20.71 26.22
CA PRO A 894 -24.37 22.03 25.61
C PRO A 894 -23.72 23.02 26.59
N SER A 895 -22.87 23.90 26.07
CA SER A 895 -22.16 24.92 26.85
C SER A 895 -22.48 26.32 26.32
N SER A 896 -22.00 27.36 27.00
CA SER A 896 -22.14 28.75 26.54
C SER A 896 -21.50 29.01 25.17
N SER A 897 -20.55 28.16 24.75
CA SER A 897 -19.84 28.26 23.47
C SER A 897 -20.37 27.29 22.40
N SER A 898 -21.25 26.34 22.74
CA SER A 898 -21.82 25.39 21.79
C SER A 898 -23.20 24.89 22.21
N ASN A 899 -24.17 25.04 21.30
CA ASN A 899 -25.53 24.50 21.48
C ASN A 899 -25.64 23.01 21.06
N SER A 900 -24.53 22.31 20.88
CA SER A 900 -24.51 20.89 20.51
C SER A 900 -24.33 19.99 21.73
N VAL A 901 -25.03 18.86 21.76
CA VAL A 901 -24.63 17.71 22.60
C VAL A 901 -23.68 16.85 21.77
N THR A 902 -22.53 16.52 22.32
CA THR A 902 -21.56 15.61 21.70
C THR A 902 -21.29 14.45 22.63
N TRP A 903 -21.15 13.24 22.09
CA TRP A 903 -20.66 12.12 22.87
C TRP A 903 -19.65 11.29 22.08
N ASN A 904 -18.63 10.85 22.81
CA ASN A 904 -17.52 10.07 22.30
C ASN A 904 -17.48 8.73 22.99
N TRP A 905 -17.05 7.68 22.30
CA TRP A 905 -16.91 6.36 22.92
C TRP A 905 -15.82 5.52 22.27
N TYR A 906 -15.35 4.53 23.00
CA TYR A 906 -14.41 3.50 22.53
C TYR A 906 -14.77 2.15 23.16
N TRP A 907 -14.17 1.08 22.64
CA TRP A 907 -14.38 -0.29 23.09
C TRP A 907 -13.22 -0.77 23.96
N GLU A 908 -13.55 -1.52 25.02
CA GLU A 908 -12.60 -2.27 25.84
C GLU A 908 -12.96 -3.76 25.81
N SER A 909 -11.99 -4.65 25.60
CA SER A 909 -12.20 -6.09 25.73
C SER A 909 -12.16 -6.53 27.20
N LEU A 910 -13.19 -7.27 27.63
CA LEU A 910 -13.33 -7.82 28.98
C LEU A 910 -12.85 -9.28 29.05
N PRO A 911 -12.46 -9.79 30.23
CA PRO A 911 -12.11 -11.20 30.41
C PRO A 911 -13.26 -12.15 30.06
N GLU A 912 -12.93 -13.33 29.53
CA GLU A 912 -13.89 -14.41 29.30
C GLU A 912 -14.69 -14.73 30.58
N GLY A 913 -16.00 -14.93 30.43
CA GLY A 913 -16.93 -15.13 31.55
C GLY A 913 -17.52 -13.86 32.15
N SER A 914 -17.05 -12.67 31.75
CA SER A 914 -17.67 -11.39 32.11
C SER A 914 -18.92 -11.10 31.28
N SER A 915 -19.83 -10.25 31.77
CA SER A 915 -20.94 -9.71 30.97
C SER A 915 -20.53 -8.43 30.26
N SER A 916 -20.99 -8.26 29.03
CA SER A 916 -20.89 -7.00 28.30
C SER A 916 -21.55 -5.84 29.06
N GLU A 917 -20.96 -4.64 29.03
CA GLU A 917 -21.53 -3.47 29.73
C GLU A 917 -21.31 -2.14 29.01
N VAL A 918 -22.13 -1.13 29.32
CA VAL A 918 -22.04 0.23 28.76
C VAL A 918 -21.93 1.25 29.90
N LYS A 919 -20.97 2.17 29.80
CA LYS A 919 -20.74 3.22 30.81
C LYS A 919 -20.50 4.56 30.15
N PHE A 920 -21.34 5.56 30.45
CA PHE A 920 -21.10 6.94 30.05
C PHE A 920 -20.85 7.85 31.25
N GLN A 921 -20.00 8.85 31.05
CA GLN A 921 -19.72 9.89 32.03
C GLN A 921 -20.03 11.27 31.44
N LEU A 922 -20.43 12.21 32.29
CA LEU A 922 -20.56 13.61 31.90
C LEU A 922 -19.20 14.30 32.05
N ARG A 923 -18.75 15.03 31.02
CA ARG A 923 -17.55 15.87 31.07
C ARG A 923 -17.77 17.17 30.30
N ASP A 924 -16.88 18.13 30.52
CA ASP A 924 -16.87 19.41 29.81
C ASP A 924 -16.09 19.38 28.48
N TYR A 925 -15.40 18.28 28.18
CA TYR A 925 -14.55 18.11 27.01
C TYR A 925 -14.65 16.69 26.43
N PRO A 926 -14.44 16.53 25.10
CA PRO A 926 -14.55 15.23 24.42
C PRO A 926 -13.36 14.31 24.73
N LEU A 927 -13.55 13.00 24.55
CA LEU A 927 -12.45 12.03 24.66
C LEU A 927 -11.37 12.26 23.60
N SER A 928 -10.12 12.14 24.00
CA SER A 928 -8.97 12.11 23.10
C SER A 928 -8.34 10.72 23.04
N GLU A 929 -7.90 10.29 21.85
CA GLU A 929 -7.08 9.07 21.69
C GLU A 929 -5.76 9.12 22.47
N LYS A 930 -5.32 10.32 22.87
CA LYS A 930 -4.10 10.53 23.67
C LYS A 930 -4.30 10.31 25.18
N GLU A 931 -5.53 10.10 25.64
CA GLU A 931 -5.78 9.76 27.05
C GLU A 931 -5.20 8.36 27.37
N SER A 932 -4.43 8.23 28.45
CA SER A 932 -3.68 7.00 28.80
C SER A 932 -4.56 5.75 28.87
N ASN A 933 -5.76 5.88 29.43
CA ASN A 933 -6.75 4.82 29.57
C ASN A 933 -7.35 4.39 28.21
N VAL A 934 -7.60 5.34 27.30
CA VAL A 934 -8.04 5.03 25.93
C VAL A 934 -6.92 4.33 25.17
N GLN A 935 -5.71 4.87 25.24
CA GLN A 935 -4.55 4.30 24.58
C GLN A 935 -4.26 2.87 25.05
N SER A 936 -4.30 2.61 26.36
CA SER A 936 -4.09 1.27 26.94
C SER A 936 -5.14 0.26 26.46
N ALA A 937 -6.42 0.65 26.42
CA ALA A 937 -7.49 -0.21 25.92
C ALA A 937 -7.30 -0.54 24.43
N LEU A 938 -6.99 0.47 23.61
CA LEU A 938 -6.76 0.29 22.18
C LEU A 938 -5.52 -0.56 21.90
N GLU A 939 -4.42 -0.33 22.62
CA GLU A 939 -3.20 -1.14 22.51
C GLU A 939 -3.45 -2.61 22.88
N LYS A 940 -4.24 -2.87 23.92
CA LYS A 940 -4.61 -4.24 24.31
C LYS A 940 -5.40 -4.93 23.20
N ILE A 941 -6.44 -4.30 22.64
CA ILE A 941 -7.21 -4.86 21.52
C ILE A 941 -6.31 -5.04 20.30
N GLN A 942 -5.46 -4.06 19.98
CA GLN A 942 -4.53 -4.12 18.84
C GLN A 942 -3.50 -5.25 18.98
N SER A 943 -3.09 -5.60 20.20
CA SER A 943 -2.18 -6.72 20.45
C SER A 943 -2.85 -8.06 20.19
N LEU A 944 -4.14 -8.20 20.53
CA LEU A 944 -4.91 -9.43 20.36
C LEU A 944 -5.44 -9.60 18.93
N TYR A 945 -5.79 -8.49 18.28
CA TYR A 945 -6.39 -8.46 16.94
C TYR A 945 -5.74 -7.41 16.02
N PRO A 946 -4.48 -7.63 15.60
CA PRO A 946 -3.71 -6.64 14.84
C PRO A 946 -4.37 -6.21 13.53
N GLN A 947 -5.17 -7.08 12.92
CA GLN A 947 -5.90 -6.84 11.67
C GLN A 947 -7.04 -5.81 11.81
N TRP A 948 -7.58 -5.61 13.02
CA TRP A 948 -8.72 -4.71 13.26
C TRP A 948 -8.34 -3.34 13.83
N ARG A 949 -7.06 -2.98 13.74
CA ARG A 949 -6.46 -1.82 14.40
C ARG A 949 -7.20 -0.48 14.20
N ARG A 950 -7.82 -0.27 13.03
CA ARG A 950 -8.56 0.97 12.71
C ARG A 950 -10.05 0.93 13.04
N HIS A 951 -10.59 -0.26 13.21
CA HIS A 951 -12.00 -0.43 13.55
C HIS A 951 -12.26 0.07 14.98
N PHE A 952 -11.33 -0.23 15.88
CA PHE A 952 -11.33 0.21 17.26
C PHE A 952 -10.56 1.54 17.39
N SER A 953 -11.28 2.64 17.23
CA SER A 953 -10.83 4.02 17.44
C SER A 953 -11.85 4.75 18.32
N VAL A 954 -11.52 5.97 18.77
CA VAL A 954 -12.53 6.82 19.41
C VAL A 954 -13.56 7.22 18.35
N LYS A 955 -14.83 6.91 18.59
CA LYS A 955 -15.97 7.31 17.76
C LYS A 955 -16.61 8.57 18.35
N SER A 956 -17.23 9.39 17.52
CA SER A 956 -17.85 10.66 17.90
C SER A 956 -19.20 10.83 17.21
N LYS A 957 -20.20 11.32 17.95
CA LYS A 957 -21.49 11.77 17.41
C LYS A 957 -21.86 13.10 18.03
N SER A 958 -22.32 14.03 17.20
CA SER A 958 -22.73 15.37 17.62
C SER A 958 -24.07 15.72 17.02
N ILE A 959 -24.94 16.36 17.81
CA ILE A 959 -26.25 16.85 17.36
C ILE A 959 -26.38 18.31 17.77
N SER A 960 -26.62 19.17 16.79
CA SER A 960 -26.91 20.59 16.98
C SER A 960 -28.41 20.87 16.89
N SER A 961 -28.89 21.83 17.69
CA SER A 961 -30.22 22.40 17.49
C SER A 961 -30.16 23.37 16.29
N SER A 962 -30.69 22.99 15.14
CA SER A 962 -30.59 23.81 13.92
C SER A 962 -31.56 25.00 13.85
N THR A 963 -32.46 25.19 14.82
CA THR A 963 -33.34 26.37 14.97
C THR A 963 -33.81 26.50 16.41
N SER A 964 -34.11 27.72 16.86
CA SER A 964 -34.58 28.06 18.22
C SER A 964 -35.93 27.42 18.63
N THR A 965 -36.52 26.56 17.80
CA THR A 965 -37.90 26.04 17.96
C THR A 965 -38.00 24.52 18.09
N SER A 966 -36.93 23.75 17.90
CA SER A 966 -36.95 22.28 18.08
C SER A 966 -36.03 21.82 19.22
N PRO A 967 -36.57 21.18 20.28
CA PRO A 967 -35.76 20.63 21.37
C PRO A 967 -34.78 19.57 20.89
N ILE A 968 -33.58 19.53 21.47
CA ILE A 968 -32.51 18.52 21.19
C ILE A 968 -33.05 17.09 21.29
N SER A 969 -34.02 16.84 22.19
CA SER A 969 -34.68 15.55 22.32
C SER A 969 -35.26 15.05 20.99
N ARG A 970 -35.93 15.90 20.21
CA ARG A 970 -36.55 15.51 18.93
C ARG A 970 -35.54 15.04 17.88
N ASN A 971 -34.37 15.66 17.83
CA ASN A 971 -33.30 15.30 16.89
C ASN A 971 -32.49 14.07 17.35
N MET A 972 -32.32 13.89 18.67
CA MET A 972 -31.60 12.74 19.26
C MET A 972 -32.37 11.43 19.19
N LEU A 973 -33.70 11.48 19.21
CA LEU A 973 -34.53 10.30 19.39
C LEU A 973 -34.63 9.42 18.15
N GLY A 974 -34.64 10.00 16.94
CA GLY A 974 -35.21 9.29 15.80
C GLY A 974 -36.56 8.65 16.19
N SER A 975 -36.93 7.55 15.56
CA SER A 975 -38.06 6.73 16.02
C SER A 975 -37.65 5.36 16.56
N TYR A 976 -36.39 4.94 16.33
CA TYR A 976 -35.85 3.59 16.61
C TYR A 976 -34.32 3.65 16.83
N PRO A 977 -33.86 4.35 17.87
CA PRO A 977 -32.44 4.62 18.08
C PRO A 977 -31.61 3.36 18.36
N VAL A 978 -32.18 2.36 19.05
CA VAL A 978 -31.50 1.10 19.39
C VAL A 978 -31.29 0.25 18.14
N THR A 979 -32.35 0.08 17.35
CA THR A 979 -32.33 -0.68 16.09
C THR A 979 -31.35 -0.08 15.10
N HIS A 980 -31.38 1.24 14.93
CA HIS A 980 -30.46 1.90 14.03
C HIS A 980 -28.99 1.65 14.41
N LEU A 981 -28.66 1.75 15.69
CA LEU A 981 -27.27 1.61 16.15
C LEU A 981 -26.78 0.16 16.05
N ALA A 982 -27.58 -0.81 16.47
CA ALA A 982 -27.23 -2.23 16.39
C ALA A 982 -26.95 -2.68 14.94
N TYR A 983 -27.80 -2.27 14.00
CA TYR A 983 -27.62 -2.58 12.58
C TYR A 983 -26.45 -1.83 11.95
N THR A 984 -26.13 -0.63 12.44
CA THR A 984 -24.93 0.09 11.99
C THR A 984 -23.68 -0.70 12.37
N TRP A 985 -23.58 -1.19 13.61
CA TRP A 985 -22.44 -2.02 14.04
C TRP A 985 -22.36 -3.34 13.28
N LEU A 986 -23.49 -4.01 13.05
CA LEU A 986 -23.53 -5.23 12.23
C LEU A 986 -23.08 -4.96 10.78
N TRP A 987 -23.52 -3.85 10.20
CA TRP A 987 -23.11 -3.43 8.85
C TRP A 987 -21.61 -3.18 8.77
N GLU A 988 -21.06 -2.41 9.72
CA GLU A 988 -19.62 -2.12 9.78
C GLU A 988 -18.81 -3.43 9.88
N ASP A 989 -19.22 -4.36 10.73
CA ASP A 989 -18.57 -5.67 10.87
C ASP A 989 -18.61 -6.49 9.57
N LEU A 990 -19.78 -6.57 8.92
CA LEU A 990 -19.95 -7.30 7.66
C LEU A 990 -19.17 -6.66 6.50
N GLN A 991 -19.04 -5.34 6.50
CA GLN A 991 -18.22 -4.61 5.54
C GLN A 991 -16.73 -4.92 5.74
N GLN A 992 -16.25 -5.00 6.98
CA GLN A 992 -14.84 -5.32 7.27
C GLN A 992 -14.45 -6.75 6.87
N VAL A 993 -15.37 -7.72 6.93
CA VAL A 993 -15.11 -9.08 6.47
C VAL A 993 -15.35 -9.28 4.97
N GLY A 994 -15.65 -8.20 4.23
CA GLY A 994 -15.84 -8.21 2.77
C GLY A 994 -17.19 -8.78 2.30
N TRP A 995 -18.16 -8.93 3.19
CA TRP A 995 -19.52 -9.38 2.80
C TRP A 995 -20.34 -8.26 2.19
N ILE A 996 -20.11 -7.05 2.68
CA ILE A 996 -20.69 -5.84 2.14
C ILE A 996 -19.56 -5.06 1.44
N PRO A 997 -19.73 -4.68 0.17
CA PRO A 997 -18.76 -3.85 -0.52
C PRO A 997 -18.45 -2.54 0.23
N HIS A 998 -17.19 -2.10 0.21
CA HIS A 998 -16.76 -0.88 0.90
C HIS A 998 -17.42 0.42 0.38
N ASN A 999 -17.93 0.41 -0.86
CA ASN A 999 -18.63 1.54 -1.47
C ASN A 999 -20.13 1.59 -1.11
N CYS A 1000 -20.67 0.58 -0.44
CA CYS A 1000 -22.04 0.60 0.05
C CYS A 1000 -22.09 1.32 1.41
N ASN A 1001 -22.74 2.50 1.44
CA ASN A 1001 -22.98 3.22 2.69
C ASN A 1001 -24.25 2.67 3.37
N PHE A 1002 -24.19 2.47 4.68
CA PHE A 1002 -25.40 2.27 5.47
C PHE A 1002 -26.19 3.57 5.46
N ASP A 1003 -27.37 3.56 4.85
CA ASP A 1003 -28.15 4.76 4.60
C ASP A 1003 -28.78 5.28 5.89
N GLY A 1004 -28.04 6.11 6.63
CA GLY A 1004 -28.45 6.70 7.90
C GLY A 1004 -29.40 7.90 7.76
N ASN A 1005 -29.55 8.45 6.54
CA ASN A 1005 -30.33 9.66 6.27
C ASN A 1005 -31.66 9.41 5.54
N ASN A 1006 -31.90 8.20 5.02
CA ASN A 1006 -33.20 7.83 4.48
C ASN A 1006 -34.21 7.59 5.61
N PRO A 1007 -35.51 7.95 5.43
CA PRO A 1007 -36.53 7.62 6.41
C PRO A 1007 -36.52 6.10 6.64
N HIS A 1008 -36.58 5.69 7.92
CA HIS A 1008 -36.57 4.29 8.30
C HIS A 1008 -37.59 3.49 7.47
N PRO A 1009 -37.28 2.25 7.05
CA PRO A 1009 -38.17 1.43 6.21
C PRO A 1009 -39.54 1.16 6.83
N TRP A 1010 -39.70 1.44 8.12
CA TRP A 1010 -40.95 1.26 8.84
C TRP A 1010 -41.95 2.38 8.52
N LEU A 1011 -41.50 3.55 8.03
CA LEU A 1011 -42.41 4.65 7.66
C LEU A 1011 -43.07 4.36 6.30
N PRO A 1012 -44.41 4.18 6.23
CA PRO A 1012 -45.07 4.01 4.94
C PRO A 1012 -45.13 5.34 4.17
N ILE A 1013 -44.83 5.28 2.88
CA ILE A 1013 -45.13 6.36 1.94
C ILE A 1013 -46.67 6.50 1.89
N GLU A 1014 -47.18 7.68 2.24
CA GLU A 1014 -48.55 7.92 2.73
C GLU A 1014 -49.72 7.59 1.78
N ASN A 1015 -49.49 7.14 0.54
CA ASN A 1015 -50.54 7.13 -0.48
C ASN A 1015 -51.17 5.76 -0.82
N SER A 1016 -50.65 4.62 -0.34
CA SER A 1016 -51.11 3.30 -0.84
C SER A 1016 -51.95 2.46 0.12
N TYR A 1017 -52.04 2.78 1.41
CA TYR A 1017 -52.66 1.87 2.41
C TYR A 1017 -53.91 2.40 3.12
N ARG A 1018 -54.41 3.58 2.74
CA ARG A 1018 -55.63 4.15 3.34
C ARG A 1018 -56.94 3.61 2.77
N SER A 1019 -56.92 2.94 1.62
CA SER A 1019 -58.15 2.50 0.94
C SER A 1019 -58.81 1.23 1.50
N GLY A 1020 -58.12 0.47 2.36
CA GLY A 1020 -58.59 -0.83 2.85
C GLY A 1020 -59.02 -0.90 4.32
N MET A 1021 -58.99 0.22 5.06
CA MET A 1021 -59.32 0.24 6.50
C MET A 1021 -60.48 1.19 6.87
N ASP A 1022 -61.19 1.74 5.89
CA ASP A 1022 -62.47 2.45 6.10
C ASP A 1022 -63.67 1.51 5.91
#